data_AF-A0A7V1JKI2-F1
#
_entry.id   AF-A0A7V1JKI2-F1
#
_cell.length_a   1.000
_cell.length_b   1.000
_cell.length_c   1.000
_cell.angle_alpha   90.00
_cell.angle_beta   90.00
_cell.angle_gamma   90.00
#
_symmetry.space_group_name_H-M   'P 1'
#
loop_
_entity.id
_entity.type
_entity.pdbx_description
1 polymer ?
#
loop_
_entity_poly.entity_id
_entity_poly.type
_entity_poly.pdbx_seq_one_letter_code
_entity_poly.pdbx_strand_id
1 'polypeptide(L)'
;MFRQLQKVAGRVEKIYTPVQEHEITSVIRRRLFAFIAEQRMREVVGQFLDYAVAESLLPAGVEPSEYRQRFEVSYPFLPEVVDVLYQRWGSFTSFQRTRGVLRLLSLVVHALKDRAIPYISLADFDLTNQEMRRELLKHIGPEYDSVIAADITGEEAGARKVDSELGPSYQGLRLGTRVATTIFLYSFSGGVERGATLSEVKRSATTTGNPASVVAEAVELLGGRLFYLQRQSGKVFFTNQPNLNRILLTRMENIEPSAITAEEKALLKDRVGGRRLKVFLWPTSDADIPDTPELKLILLRERDDTLMRTILKQKGAVPRVHCNTLFFLVALEGERSALEMLMRKRLAYEMIAGDPTLNLTSEQQREVKDGLKKAQGDLAEAVRRTYRQLFIPARDGLKELGLGIPTYGEERPLDEEVYEKLRLDDEILESIAPLVIKERYLREQEYVLTEQLAQAGLRTPGETRVVSRAAWEAGIAEGVRKGLFGLGSLEDERPVCRYFKEEPFVGLAGSEVIIPAEVCQAQREREAGPPIYRPPEAVETGVREPGFAGIGEVAEVADEAGKRVPLHLRRRLRLRFTVPKGKVSGLMGVMNLLQHKFNRLDVVLAAEEGEISEQDYEDKIKQAFRQLGIEVVEE
;
A
#
# COMPACT_ATOMS: atom_id res chain seq x y z
N MET A 1 53.71 -4.91 9.51
CA MET A 1 54.21 -3.75 10.29
C MET A 1 53.96 -2.39 9.61
N PHE A 2 54.15 -2.23 8.29
CA PHE A 2 53.96 -0.94 7.59
C PHE A 2 52.50 -0.39 7.56
N ARG A 3 51.48 -1.26 7.66
CA ARG A 3 50.05 -0.84 7.71
C ARG A 3 49.57 -0.37 9.08
N GLN A 4 50.28 -0.68 10.18
CA GLN A 4 49.92 -0.19 11.52
C GLN A 4 50.47 1.22 11.78
N LEU A 5 51.59 1.60 11.14
CA LEU A 5 52.13 2.96 11.20
C LEU A 5 51.25 3.99 10.45
N GLN A 6 50.56 3.60 9.38
CA GLN A 6 49.58 4.47 8.69
C GLN A 6 48.30 4.72 9.51
N LYS A 7 47.91 3.80 10.40
CA LYS A 7 46.74 3.99 11.27
C LYS A 7 47.00 4.86 12.50
N VAL A 8 48.28 5.09 12.84
CA VAL A 8 48.67 5.94 13.97
C VAL A 8 49.14 7.33 13.50
N ALA A 9 49.58 7.47 12.25
CA ALA A 9 49.90 8.77 11.61
C ALA A 9 48.67 9.59 11.16
N GLY A 10 47.45 9.06 11.33
CA GLY A 10 46.19 9.74 11.01
C GLY A 10 45.68 10.71 12.08
N ARG A 11 46.40 10.88 13.19
CA ARG A 11 46.23 12.06 14.05
C ARG A 11 46.93 13.20 13.34
N VAL A 12 46.12 13.97 12.63
CA VAL A 12 46.44 15.16 11.85
C VAL A 12 47.44 16.06 12.59
N GLU A 13 48.74 15.82 12.38
CA GLU A 13 49.74 16.87 12.45
C GLU A 13 49.42 17.84 11.31
N LYS A 14 48.61 18.86 11.62
CA LYS A 14 48.67 20.11 10.88
C LYS A 14 50.06 20.67 11.12
N ILE A 15 50.99 20.37 10.21
CA ILE A 15 52.21 21.16 10.07
C ILE A 15 51.76 22.50 9.48
N TYR A 16 51.20 23.37 10.33
CA TYR A 16 51.13 24.79 10.05
C TYR A 16 52.59 25.24 9.91
N THR A 17 52.96 25.78 8.75
CA THR A 17 54.10 26.69 8.65
C THR A 17 53.57 28.12 8.68
N PRO A 18 53.23 28.66 9.87
CA PRO A 18 52.49 29.93 10.00
C PRO A 18 53.32 31.16 9.62
N VAL A 19 54.64 31.01 9.42
CA VAL A 19 55.57 32.13 9.26
C VAL A 19 55.51 32.74 7.84
N GLN A 20 55.33 31.93 6.80
CA GLN A 20 55.24 32.45 5.42
C GLN A 20 53.88 33.14 5.16
N GLU A 21 52.80 32.69 5.80
CA GLU A 21 51.43 33.19 5.56
C GLU A 21 51.20 34.61 6.10
N HIS A 22 51.80 34.95 7.23
CA HIS A 22 51.70 36.30 7.81
C HIS A 22 52.36 37.35 6.90
N GLU A 23 53.51 37.02 6.31
CA GLU A 23 54.20 37.91 5.38
C GLU A 23 53.36 38.17 4.13
N ILE A 24 52.80 37.11 3.54
CA ILE A 24 51.97 37.20 2.33
C ILE A 24 50.72 38.04 2.58
N THR A 25 50.04 37.82 3.70
CA THR A 25 48.84 38.56 4.09
C THR A 25 49.13 40.06 4.19
N SER A 26 50.26 40.42 4.83
CA SER A 26 50.69 41.82 4.94
C SER A 26 51.02 42.45 3.58
N VAL A 27 51.60 41.67 2.66
CA VAL A 27 51.89 42.10 1.28
C VAL A 27 50.62 42.35 0.48
N ILE A 28 49.63 41.46 0.60
CA ILE A 28 48.32 41.61 -0.07
C ILE A 28 47.65 42.91 0.40
N ARG A 29 47.58 43.13 1.72
CA ARG A 29 47.00 44.35 2.31
C ARG A 29 47.68 45.61 1.77
N ARG A 30 49.02 45.69 1.84
CA ARG A 30 49.79 46.87 1.40
C ARG A 30 49.66 47.17 -0.10
N ARG A 31 49.46 46.14 -0.93
CA ARG A 31 49.31 46.33 -2.39
C ARG A 31 47.92 46.79 -2.79
N LEU A 32 46.88 46.40 -2.05
CA LEU A 32 45.49 46.73 -2.37
C LEU A 32 45.02 48.02 -1.69
N PHE A 33 45.55 48.34 -0.51
CA PHE A 33 45.13 49.48 0.29
C PHE A 33 46.33 50.37 0.63
N ALA A 34 46.26 51.63 0.22
CA ALA A 34 47.27 52.63 0.54
C ALA A 34 47.25 53.05 2.03
N PHE A 35 46.07 53.00 2.65
CA PHE A 35 45.86 53.44 4.03
C PHE A 35 44.78 52.60 4.72
N ILE A 36 44.98 52.32 6.01
CA ILE A 36 44.02 51.66 6.90
C ILE A 36 43.89 52.51 8.17
N ALA A 37 42.66 52.87 8.54
CA ALA A 37 42.40 53.55 9.80
C ALA A 37 42.48 52.55 10.97
N GLU A 38 43.63 52.47 11.65
CA GLU A 38 43.91 51.45 12.67
C GLU A 38 42.88 51.41 13.81
N GLN A 39 42.43 52.58 14.29
CA GLN A 39 41.43 52.64 15.34
C GLN A 39 40.11 51.99 14.90
N ARG A 40 39.67 52.28 13.66
CA ARG A 40 38.46 51.70 13.09
C ARG A 40 38.59 50.21 12.84
N MET A 41 39.77 49.76 12.39
CA MET A 41 40.09 48.33 12.26
C MET A 41 39.93 47.62 13.61
N ARG A 42 40.53 48.14 14.68
CA ARG A 42 40.44 47.52 16.02
C ARG A 42 39.01 47.44 16.54
N GLU A 43 38.19 48.46 16.28
CA GLU A 43 36.76 48.45 16.60
C GLU A 43 36.02 47.35 15.83
N VAL A 44 36.19 47.27 14.51
CA VAL A 44 35.53 46.28 13.66
C VAL A 44 35.96 44.85 14.02
N VAL A 45 37.26 44.62 14.19
CA VAL A 45 37.80 43.31 14.58
C VAL A 45 37.29 42.92 15.97
N GLY A 46 37.23 43.86 16.91
CA GLY A 46 36.65 43.65 18.24
C GLY A 46 35.18 43.23 18.17
N GLN A 47 34.35 43.98 17.45
CA GLN A 47 32.93 43.67 17.28
C GLN A 47 32.70 42.30 16.64
N PHE A 48 33.49 41.95 15.62
CA PHE A 48 33.40 40.63 15.01
C PHE A 48 33.82 39.52 15.98
N LEU A 49 34.88 39.73 16.77
CA LEU A 49 35.33 38.73 17.75
C LEU A 49 34.30 38.50 18.85
N ASP A 50 33.70 39.56 19.38
CA ASP A 50 32.66 39.45 20.41
C ASP A 50 31.48 38.63 19.88
N TYR A 51 31.05 38.91 18.64
CA TYR A 51 30.05 38.12 17.93
C TYR A 51 30.50 36.66 17.69
N ALA A 52 31.71 36.45 17.20
CA ALA A 52 32.23 35.13 16.87
C ALA A 52 32.41 34.25 18.11
N VAL A 53 32.75 34.83 19.27
CA VAL A 53 32.79 34.12 20.55
C VAL A 53 31.38 33.78 21.01
N ALA A 54 30.45 34.75 21.00
CA ALA A 54 29.07 34.53 21.42
C ALA A 54 28.36 33.43 20.59
N GLU A 55 28.61 33.41 19.28
CA GLU A 55 28.01 32.45 18.34
C GLU A 55 28.86 31.17 18.15
N SER A 56 29.93 30.99 18.93
CA SER A 56 30.85 29.83 18.85
C SER A 56 31.39 29.57 17.45
N LEU A 57 31.79 30.64 16.77
CA LEU A 57 32.23 30.61 15.39
C LEU A 57 33.74 30.44 15.24
N LEU A 58 34.56 30.64 16.27
CA LEU A 58 36.02 30.52 16.14
C LEU A 58 36.46 29.12 15.68
N PRO A 59 37.55 29.00 14.89
CA PRO A 59 38.09 27.71 14.50
C PRO A 59 38.46 26.86 15.73
N ALA A 60 38.25 25.55 15.64
CA ALA A 60 38.54 24.64 16.74
C ALA A 60 40.03 24.70 17.12
N GLY A 61 40.31 24.93 18.41
CA GLY A 61 41.67 25.01 18.95
C GLY A 61 42.38 26.35 18.73
N VAL A 62 41.69 27.37 18.21
CA VAL A 62 42.24 28.73 18.05
C VAL A 62 41.70 29.64 19.16
N GLU A 63 42.60 30.27 19.90
CA GLU A 63 42.25 31.21 20.96
C GLU A 63 41.72 32.54 20.38
N PRO A 64 40.78 33.24 21.04
CA PRO A 64 40.26 34.52 20.56
C PRO A 64 41.36 35.59 20.32
N SER A 65 42.41 35.58 21.13
CA SER A 65 43.56 36.49 20.99
C SER A 65 44.39 36.20 19.75
N GLU A 66 44.58 34.92 19.42
CA GLU A 66 45.28 34.49 18.21
C GLU A 66 44.47 34.87 16.96
N TYR A 67 43.17 34.59 16.96
CA TYR A 67 42.30 34.96 15.84
C TYR A 67 42.25 36.48 15.64
N ARG A 68 42.24 37.27 16.72
CA ARG A 68 42.33 38.73 16.67
C ARG A 68 43.55 39.19 15.89
N GLN A 69 44.73 38.68 16.24
CA GLN A 69 45.98 39.06 15.57
C GLN A 69 45.95 38.70 14.09
N ARG A 70 45.45 37.51 13.74
CA ARG A 70 45.29 37.10 12.34
C ARG A 70 44.38 38.06 11.57
N PHE A 71 43.24 38.45 12.17
CA PHE A 71 42.30 39.36 11.51
C PHE A 71 42.85 40.79 11.40
N GLU A 72 43.55 41.31 12.40
CA GLU A 72 44.21 42.64 12.29
C GLU A 72 45.27 42.68 11.18
N VAL A 73 45.98 41.56 10.95
CA VAL A 73 46.95 41.44 9.85
C VAL A 73 46.25 41.36 8.49
N SER A 74 45.14 40.62 8.38
CA SER A 74 44.40 40.43 7.12
C SER A 74 43.40 41.54 6.79
N TYR A 75 43.05 42.40 7.74
CA TYR A 75 42.07 43.47 7.55
C TYR A 75 42.40 44.34 6.31
N PRO A 76 41.42 44.62 5.43
CA PRO A 76 39.97 44.48 5.62
C PRO A 76 39.38 43.11 5.23
N PHE A 77 40.19 42.09 5.00
CA PHE A 77 39.71 40.74 4.69
C PHE A 77 39.58 39.91 5.96
N LEU A 78 38.49 39.17 6.08
CA LEU A 78 38.35 38.10 7.07
C LEU A 78 39.47 37.05 6.82
N PRO A 79 40.11 36.48 7.85
CA PRO A 79 41.25 35.57 7.68
C PRO A 79 41.01 34.46 6.65
N GLU A 80 39.81 33.86 6.67
CA GLU A 80 39.41 32.79 5.76
C GLU A 80 39.47 33.17 4.27
N VAL A 81 39.31 34.45 3.92
CA VAL A 81 39.44 34.90 2.52
C VAL A 81 40.83 34.62 2.00
N VAL A 82 41.86 34.95 2.78
CA VAL A 82 43.25 34.74 2.40
C VAL A 82 43.58 33.25 2.45
N ASP A 83 43.14 32.54 3.49
CA ASP A 83 43.36 31.10 3.65
C ASP A 83 42.80 30.33 2.44
N VAL A 84 41.54 30.56 2.07
CA VAL A 84 40.90 29.87 0.94
C VAL A 84 41.55 30.22 -0.39
N LEU A 85 41.81 31.51 -0.66
CA LEU A 85 42.42 31.89 -1.93
C LEU A 85 43.87 31.42 -2.07
N TYR A 86 44.64 31.45 -0.98
CA TYR A 86 46.06 31.11 -1.05
C TYR A 86 46.33 29.62 -0.93
N GLN A 87 45.66 28.94 0.02
CA GLN A 87 45.88 27.51 0.26
C GLN A 87 45.07 26.64 -0.70
N ARG A 88 43.80 26.96 -0.94
CA ARG A 88 42.93 26.15 -1.81
C ARG A 88 43.08 26.55 -3.27
N TRP A 89 42.70 27.77 -3.63
CA TRP A 89 42.80 28.20 -5.03
C TRP A 89 44.26 28.31 -5.50
N GLY A 90 45.17 28.74 -4.62
CA GLY A 90 46.60 28.78 -4.90
C GLY A 90 47.27 27.41 -5.06
N SER A 91 46.60 26.31 -4.75
CA SER A 91 47.11 24.96 -5.02
C SER A 91 46.95 24.54 -6.49
N PHE A 92 46.11 25.21 -7.28
CA PHE A 92 46.05 24.97 -8.73
C PHE A 92 47.34 25.43 -9.43
N THR A 93 47.91 24.58 -10.29
CA THR A 93 49.12 24.91 -11.05
C THR A 93 48.92 26.08 -12.02
N SER A 94 47.70 26.25 -12.52
CA SER A 94 47.29 27.37 -13.37
C SER A 94 47.09 28.68 -12.58
N PHE A 95 46.92 28.62 -11.26
CA PHE A 95 46.67 29.78 -10.42
C PHE A 95 48.01 30.34 -9.91
N GLN A 96 48.41 31.51 -10.43
CA GLN A 96 49.64 32.18 -10.02
C GLN A 96 49.52 32.75 -8.60
N ARG A 97 49.58 31.90 -7.55
CA ARG A 97 49.31 32.20 -6.13
C ARG A 97 49.19 33.69 -5.79
N THR A 98 50.31 34.39 -5.65
CA THR A 98 50.32 35.80 -5.22
C THR A 98 49.65 36.75 -6.23
N ARG A 99 49.89 36.59 -7.54
CA ARG A 99 49.32 37.47 -8.58
C ARG A 99 47.84 37.20 -8.82
N GLY A 100 47.43 35.93 -8.79
CA GLY A 100 46.04 35.49 -8.91
C GLY A 100 45.20 36.01 -7.74
N VAL A 101 45.69 35.84 -6.49
CA VAL A 101 45.01 36.38 -5.30
C VAL A 101 44.87 37.91 -5.40
N LEU A 102 45.95 38.64 -5.70
CA LEU A 102 45.88 40.10 -5.84
C LEU A 102 44.91 40.54 -6.93
N ARG A 103 44.91 39.88 -8.08
CA ARG A 103 44.00 40.18 -9.18
C ARG A 103 42.55 39.96 -8.76
N LEU A 104 42.23 38.81 -8.20
CA LEU A 104 40.87 38.48 -7.78
C LEU A 104 40.38 39.43 -6.68
N LEU A 105 41.19 39.67 -5.65
CA LEU A 105 40.84 40.61 -4.58
C LEU A 105 40.73 42.05 -5.09
N SER A 106 41.52 42.47 -6.08
CA SER A 106 41.35 43.80 -6.68
C SER A 106 39.98 43.98 -7.34
N LEU A 107 39.43 42.93 -7.98
CA LEU A 107 38.08 42.94 -8.54
C LEU A 107 37.02 43.00 -7.44
N VAL A 108 37.20 42.23 -6.37
CA VAL A 108 36.30 42.24 -5.20
C VAL A 108 36.27 43.61 -4.55
N VAL A 109 37.44 44.19 -4.25
CA VAL A 109 37.56 45.52 -3.65
C VAL A 109 36.94 46.58 -4.56
N HIS A 110 37.19 46.52 -5.87
CA HIS A 110 36.60 47.45 -6.83
C HIS A 110 35.07 47.37 -6.83
N ALA A 111 34.49 46.16 -6.77
CA ALA A 111 33.03 45.96 -6.75
C ALA A 111 32.38 46.42 -5.42
N LEU A 112 33.15 46.47 -4.33
CA LEU A 112 32.66 46.79 -2.98
C LEU A 112 33.01 48.21 -2.53
N LYS A 113 33.82 48.97 -3.28
CA LYS A 113 34.36 50.27 -2.86
C LYS A 113 33.31 51.30 -2.43
N ASP A 114 32.11 51.23 -3.01
CA ASP A 114 31.00 52.15 -2.74
C ASP A 114 30.00 51.60 -1.71
N ARG A 115 30.27 50.41 -1.12
CA ARG A 115 29.42 49.78 -0.11
C ARG A 115 29.97 50.01 1.30
N ALA A 116 29.06 50.34 2.23
CA ALA A 116 29.39 50.47 3.65
C ALA A 116 29.37 49.11 4.36
N ILE A 117 30.41 48.29 4.13
CA ILE A 117 30.60 47.01 4.83
C ILE A 117 31.80 47.09 5.79
N PRO A 118 31.76 46.42 6.95
CA PRO A 118 32.82 46.52 7.95
C PRO A 118 34.10 45.77 7.55
N TYR A 119 33.97 44.64 6.86
CA TYR A 119 35.06 43.81 6.36
C TYR A 119 34.58 43.00 5.16
N ILE A 120 35.51 42.39 4.43
CA ILE A 120 35.27 41.55 3.26
C ILE A 120 35.41 40.08 3.65
N SER A 121 34.39 39.29 3.34
CA SER A 121 34.31 37.84 3.54
C SER A 121 34.22 37.10 2.20
N LEU A 122 34.27 35.77 2.22
CA LEU A 122 34.08 34.94 1.02
C LEU A 122 32.68 35.13 0.41
N ALA A 123 31.68 35.45 1.23
CA ALA A 123 30.32 35.72 0.77
C ALA A 123 30.19 36.99 -0.09
N ASP A 124 31.19 37.88 -0.06
CA ASP A 124 31.15 39.17 -0.75
C ASP A 124 31.71 39.11 -2.18
N PHE A 125 32.10 37.93 -2.65
CA PHE A 125 32.54 37.69 -4.03
C PHE A 125 31.32 37.68 -4.94
N ASP A 126 31.13 38.77 -5.68
CA ASP A 126 30.00 38.91 -6.59
C ASP A 126 30.18 38.06 -7.85
N LEU A 127 29.64 36.84 -7.82
CA LEU A 127 29.67 35.92 -8.96
C LEU A 127 28.85 36.39 -10.16
N THR A 128 28.05 37.47 -10.05
CA THR A 128 27.40 38.09 -11.22
C THR A 128 28.41 38.88 -12.07
N ASN A 129 29.51 39.35 -11.46
CA ASN A 129 30.60 40.03 -12.15
C ASN A 129 31.32 39.07 -13.10
N GLN A 130 31.24 39.35 -14.41
CA GLN A 130 31.80 38.48 -15.43
C GLN A 130 33.32 38.34 -15.36
N GLU A 131 34.05 39.39 -14.99
CA GLU A 131 35.51 39.34 -14.89
C GLU A 131 35.95 38.45 -13.75
N MET A 132 35.30 38.58 -12.58
CA MET A 132 35.56 37.75 -11.41
C MET A 132 35.23 36.28 -11.71
N ARG A 133 34.06 36.02 -12.29
CA ARG A 133 33.64 34.68 -12.66
C ARG A 133 34.58 34.04 -13.67
N ARG A 134 34.98 34.77 -14.71
CA ARG A 134 35.98 34.29 -15.69
C ARG A 134 37.33 33.97 -15.06
N GLU A 135 37.77 34.74 -14.05
CA GLU A 135 39.02 34.43 -13.36
C GLU A 135 38.94 33.10 -12.59
N LEU A 136 37.82 32.83 -11.91
CA LEU A 136 37.60 31.56 -11.21
C LEU A 136 37.46 30.37 -12.19
N LEU A 137 36.64 30.52 -13.23
CA LEU A 137 36.33 29.46 -14.21
C LEU A 137 37.56 28.97 -14.99
N LYS A 138 38.59 29.80 -15.18
CA LYS A 138 39.86 29.39 -15.80
C LYS A 138 40.54 28.22 -15.08
N HIS A 139 40.26 28.04 -13.80
CA HIS A 139 40.90 27.01 -12.97
C HIS A 139 40.03 25.77 -12.77
N ILE A 140 38.70 25.93 -12.79
CA ILE A 140 37.75 24.87 -12.45
C ILE A 140 36.97 24.32 -13.65
N GLY A 141 37.03 25.01 -14.80
CA GLY A 141 36.35 24.61 -16.03
C GLY A 141 35.12 25.45 -16.38
N PRO A 142 34.80 25.63 -17.67
CA PRO A 142 33.67 26.44 -18.14
C PRO A 142 32.30 25.86 -17.76
N GLU A 143 32.19 24.56 -17.48
CA GLU A 143 30.95 23.91 -17.09
C GLU A 143 30.31 24.52 -15.84
N TYR A 144 31.13 25.06 -14.93
CA TYR A 144 30.65 25.72 -13.71
C TYR A 144 29.97 27.06 -13.96
N ASP A 145 30.05 27.64 -15.16
CA ASP A 145 29.27 28.84 -15.49
C ASP A 145 27.76 28.55 -15.44
N SER A 146 27.35 27.38 -15.94
CA SER A 146 25.97 26.91 -15.86
C SER A 146 25.54 26.59 -14.42
N VAL A 147 26.45 26.06 -13.60
CA VAL A 147 26.21 25.79 -12.17
C VAL A 147 25.97 27.08 -11.41
N ILE A 148 26.85 28.08 -11.59
CA ILE A 148 26.70 29.40 -10.98
C ILE A 148 25.39 30.04 -11.43
N ALA A 149 25.07 29.98 -12.73
CA ALA A 149 23.83 30.53 -13.27
C ALA A 149 22.58 29.87 -12.65
N ALA A 150 22.55 28.54 -12.59
CA ALA A 150 21.39 27.79 -12.11
C ALA A 150 21.18 27.91 -10.60
N ASP A 151 22.25 27.85 -9.80
CA ASP A 151 22.11 27.71 -8.35
C ASP A 151 22.36 29.02 -7.58
N ILE A 152 23.10 29.97 -8.13
CA ILE A 152 23.55 31.17 -7.40
C ILE A 152 23.03 32.46 -8.02
N THR A 153 23.36 32.73 -9.30
CA THR A 153 23.23 34.09 -9.86
C THR A 153 21.97 34.34 -10.67
N GLY A 154 21.37 33.30 -11.27
CA GLY A 154 20.17 33.42 -12.10
C GLY A 154 18.99 34.00 -11.34
N GLU A 155 18.03 34.58 -12.04
CA GLU A 155 16.83 35.17 -11.43
C GLU A 155 16.01 34.12 -10.66
N GLU A 156 15.85 32.95 -11.27
CA GLU A 156 15.17 31.78 -10.69
C GLU A 156 16.08 30.86 -9.88
N ALA A 157 17.30 31.33 -9.56
CA ALA A 157 18.31 30.51 -8.90
C ALA A 157 17.88 30.08 -7.48
N GLY A 158 18.26 28.86 -7.11
CA GLY A 158 17.92 28.28 -5.81
C GLY A 158 18.35 29.16 -4.63
N ALA A 159 19.54 29.78 -4.70
CA ALA A 159 20.01 30.67 -3.64
C ALA A 159 19.15 31.93 -3.44
N ARG A 160 18.63 32.51 -4.53
CA ARG A 160 17.72 33.68 -4.45
C ARG A 160 16.36 33.31 -3.89
N LYS A 161 15.86 32.10 -4.20
CA LYS A 161 14.63 31.58 -3.59
C LYS A 161 14.79 31.43 -2.08
N VAL A 162 15.93 30.88 -1.63
CA VAL A 162 16.24 30.79 -0.20
C VAL A 162 16.36 32.17 0.46
N ASP A 163 16.90 33.18 -0.24
CA ASP A 163 16.92 34.56 0.30
C ASP A 163 15.52 35.07 0.65
N SER A 164 14.51 34.73 -0.14
CA SER A 164 13.11 35.12 0.12
C SER A 164 12.43 34.28 1.21
N GLU A 165 12.85 33.02 1.38
CA GLU A 165 12.22 32.05 2.29
C GLU A 165 12.63 32.19 3.75
N LEU A 166 13.81 32.73 4.04
CA LEU A 166 14.31 32.93 5.41
C LEU A 166 13.50 33.96 6.22
N GLY A 167 12.51 34.62 5.60
CA GLY A 167 11.57 35.52 6.24
C GLY A 167 11.91 37.01 6.06
N PRO A 168 10.92 37.91 6.23
CA PRO A 168 11.06 39.32 5.84
C PRO A 168 12.23 40.07 6.51
N SER A 169 12.56 39.69 7.75
CA SER A 169 13.64 40.33 8.53
C SER A 169 15.05 40.08 7.95
N TYR A 170 15.25 39.04 7.16
CA TYR A 170 16.56 38.65 6.63
C TYR A 170 16.71 38.80 5.12
N GLN A 171 15.62 39.14 4.40
CA GLN A 171 15.64 39.30 2.94
C GLN A 171 16.71 40.29 2.45
N GLY A 172 16.89 41.41 3.16
CA GLY A 172 17.92 42.42 2.82
C GLY A 172 19.36 41.93 2.95
N LEU A 173 19.60 40.87 3.73
CA LEU A 173 20.94 40.30 3.96
C LEU A 173 21.36 39.31 2.87
N ARG A 174 20.41 38.78 2.09
CA ARG A 174 20.65 37.78 1.03
C ARG A 174 21.46 36.59 1.52
N LEU A 175 21.07 36.01 2.65
CA LEU A 175 21.82 34.94 3.34
C LEU A 175 21.95 33.65 2.51
N GLY A 176 20.93 33.27 1.74
CA GLY A 176 21.00 32.15 0.79
C GLY A 176 22.08 32.37 -0.27
N THR A 177 22.12 33.55 -0.91
CA THR A 177 23.19 33.92 -1.85
C THR A 177 24.56 33.96 -1.18
N ARG A 178 24.67 34.58 0.00
CA ARG A 178 25.93 34.66 0.77
C ARG A 178 26.48 33.27 1.12
N VAL A 179 25.61 32.36 1.56
CA VAL A 179 25.98 30.98 1.87
C VAL A 179 26.39 30.22 0.61
N ALA A 180 25.62 30.31 -0.47
CA ALA A 180 25.94 29.62 -1.72
C ALA A 180 27.28 30.07 -2.30
N THR A 181 27.55 31.38 -2.35
CA THR A 181 28.84 31.94 -2.79
C THR A 181 30.00 31.45 -1.91
N THR A 182 29.81 31.45 -0.59
CA THR A 182 30.80 30.95 0.36
C THR A 182 31.13 29.48 0.07
N ILE A 183 30.11 28.63 0.00
CA ILE A 183 30.30 27.20 -0.28
C ILE A 183 30.98 27.01 -1.63
N PHE A 184 30.60 27.76 -2.66
CA PHE A 184 31.21 27.72 -3.98
C PHE A 184 32.73 27.97 -3.90
N LEU A 185 33.17 29.02 -3.20
CA LEU A 185 34.59 29.31 -3.06
C LEU A 185 35.35 28.25 -2.25
N TYR A 186 34.71 27.60 -1.28
CA TYR A 186 35.30 26.47 -0.56
C TYR A 186 35.30 25.15 -1.37
N SER A 187 34.53 25.06 -2.45
CA SER A 187 34.32 23.78 -3.16
C SER A 187 35.54 23.30 -3.93
N PHE A 188 36.48 24.20 -4.25
CA PHE A 188 37.56 23.93 -5.19
C PHE A 188 38.94 24.03 -4.55
N SER A 189 39.82 23.10 -4.89
CA SER A 189 41.26 23.17 -4.68
C SER A 189 41.98 22.34 -5.75
N GLY A 190 43.28 22.55 -5.93
CA GLY A 190 44.15 21.71 -6.77
C GLY A 190 44.55 20.39 -6.11
N GLY A 191 44.05 20.11 -4.89
CA GLY A 191 44.32 18.88 -4.14
C GLY A 191 43.06 18.05 -3.87
N VAL A 192 43.13 17.17 -2.87
CA VAL A 192 42.00 16.29 -2.48
C VAL A 192 40.97 17.03 -1.60
N GLU A 193 41.37 18.13 -0.97
CA GLU A 193 40.49 18.88 -0.07
C GLU A 193 39.40 19.63 -0.84
N ARG A 194 38.14 19.39 -0.49
CA ARG A 194 36.98 20.08 -1.05
C ARG A 194 35.92 20.37 0.00
N GLY A 195 35.18 21.46 -0.22
CA GLY A 195 33.98 21.82 0.53
C GLY A 195 34.22 22.50 1.88
N ALA A 196 33.13 22.99 2.45
CA ALA A 196 33.09 23.70 3.71
C ALA A 196 32.34 22.91 4.77
N THR A 197 32.83 22.97 6.01
CA THR A 197 32.07 22.60 7.20
C THR A 197 31.04 23.67 7.52
N LEU A 198 29.99 23.31 8.29
CA LEU A 198 28.98 24.26 8.71
C LEU A 198 29.57 25.46 9.46
N SER A 199 30.58 25.24 10.31
CA SER A 199 31.24 26.33 11.06
C SER A 199 32.02 27.30 10.15
N GLU A 200 32.68 26.80 9.10
CA GLU A 200 33.35 27.64 8.08
C GLU A 200 32.34 28.48 7.29
N VAL A 201 31.22 27.88 6.91
CA VAL A 201 30.13 28.58 6.22
C VAL A 201 29.55 29.67 7.12
N LYS A 202 29.25 29.36 8.38
CA LYS A 202 28.73 30.34 9.35
C LYS A 202 29.67 31.54 9.48
N ARG A 203 30.96 31.33 9.78
CA ARG A 203 31.95 32.41 9.89
C ARG A 203 31.98 33.34 8.69
N SER A 204 31.92 32.77 7.49
CA SER A 204 32.11 33.52 6.24
C SER A 204 30.82 34.16 5.72
N ALA A 205 29.66 33.58 5.99
CA ALA A 205 28.38 34.04 5.43
C ALA A 205 27.56 34.93 6.37
N THR A 206 27.77 34.87 7.69
CA THR A 206 27.07 35.76 8.64
C THR A 206 27.38 37.23 8.39
N THR A 207 26.37 38.08 8.57
CA THR A 207 26.55 39.51 8.80
C THR A 207 26.35 39.71 10.30
N THR A 208 27.23 40.40 11.02
CA THR A 208 27.20 40.49 12.50
C THR A 208 25.87 40.98 13.10
N GLY A 209 24.91 41.42 12.28
CA GLY A 209 23.52 41.72 12.66
C GLY A 209 22.53 40.55 12.61
N ASN A 210 22.94 39.32 12.27
CA ASN A 210 22.07 38.14 12.29
C ASN A 210 22.66 37.01 13.15
N PRO A 211 21.83 36.18 13.83
CA PRO A 211 22.30 34.97 14.50
C PRO A 211 22.91 33.97 13.52
N ALA A 212 23.93 33.22 13.94
CA ALA A 212 24.57 32.22 13.08
C ALA A 212 23.68 30.99 12.83
N SER A 213 22.64 30.79 13.64
CA SER A 213 21.61 29.77 13.42
C SER A 213 20.84 29.97 12.11
N VAL A 214 20.54 31.23 11.74
CA VAL A 214 19.85 31.55 10.48
C VAL A 214 20.69 31.15 9.26
N VAL A 215 22.01 31.24 9.37
CA VAL A 215 22.92 30.73 8.33
C VAL A 215 22.90 29.21 8.27
N ALA A 216 22.75 28.51 9.40
CA ALA A 216 22.57 27.05 9.37
C ALA A 216 21.25 26.65 8.70
N GLU A 217 20.17 27.37 9.00
CA GLU A 217 18.88 27.18 8.34
C GLU A 217 19.00 27.41 6.83
N ALA A 218 19.69 28.46 6.40
CA ALA A 218 19.97 28.71 4.98
C ALA A 218 20.74 27.54 4.33
N VAL A 219 21.75 26.96 4.99
CA VAL A 219 22.47 25.78 4.48
C VAL A 219 21.53 24.59 4.26
N GLU A 220 20.63 24.31 5.19
CA GLU A 220 19.69 23.20 5.07
C GLU A 220 18.64 23.46 3.97
N LEU A 221 18.09 24.68 3.87
CA LEU A 221 17.19 25.07 2.79
C LEU A 221 17.85 24.96 1.41
N LEU A 222 19.10 25.43 1.29
CA LEU A 222 19.88 25.31 0.06
C LEU A 222 20.08 23.84 -0.34
N GLY A 223 20.27 22.93 0.62
CA GLY A 223 20.37 21.49 0.38
C GLY A 223 19.15 20.90 -0.33
N GLY A 224 17.96 21.45 -0.09
CA GLY A 224 16.72 21.05 -0.76
C GLY A 224 16.45 21.75 -2.10
N ARG A 225 17.12 22.88 -2.39
CA ARG A 225 16.82 23.75 -3.54
C ARG A 225 17.87 23.76 -4.63
N LEU A 226 19.15 23.61 -4.27
CA LEU A 226 20.25 23.71 -5.22
C LEU A 226 20.40 22.39 -5.96
N PHE A 227 20.71 22.48 -7.25
CA PHE A 227 20.80 21.36 -8.16
C PHE A 227 22.14 20.66 -8.02
N TYR A 228 23.20 21.42 -7.77
CA TYR A 228 24.60 20.99 -7.88
C TYR A 228 25.35 20.95 -6.55
N LEU A 229 24.65 21.30 -5.46
CA LEU A 229 25.17 21.24 -4.10
C LEU A 229 25.15 19.80 -3.58
N GLN A 230 26.30 19.32 -3.12
CA GLN A 230 26.52 17.99 -2.56
C GLN A 230 26.86 18.10 -1.07
N ARG A 231 26.52 17.06 -0.30
CA ARG A 231 26.91 16.89 1.10
C ARG A 231 27.63 15.57 1.27
N GLN A 232 28.85 15.60 1.80
CA GLN A 232 29.64 14.40 2.06
C GLN A 232 30.50 14.57 3.31
N SER A 233 30.47 13.59 4.21
CA SER A 233 31.32 13.56 5.41
C SER A 233 31.29 14.87 6.24
N GLY A 234 30.11 15.47 6.39
CA GLY A 234 29.93 16.72 7.15
C GLY A 234 30.37 18.00 6.43
N LYS A 235 30.79 17.92 5.16
CA LYS A 235 31.10 19.07 4.31
C LYS A 235 30.06 19.25 3.22
N VAL A 236 29.88 20.51 2.79
CA VAL A 236 29.05 20.91 1.66
C VAL A 236 29.91 21.50 0.55
N PHE A 237 29.65 21.16 -0.71
CA PHE A 237 30.40 21.64 -1.88
C PHE A 237 29.60 21.54 -3.17
N PHE A 238 29.94 22.38 -4.14
CA PHE A 238 29.43 22.32 -5.49
C PHE A 238 30.20 21.32 -6.35
N THR A 239 29.47 20.67 -7.25
CA THR A 239 30.01 19.85 -8.33
C THR A 239 29.35 20.25 -9.65
N ASN A 240 29.84 19.75 -10.78
CA ASN A 240 29.15 19.90 -12.07
C ASN A 240 28.09 18.81 -12.30
N GLN A 241 27.85 17.94 -11.32
CA GLN A 241 26.85 16.87 -11.38
C GLN A 241 25.64 17.21 -10.51
N PRO A 242 24.41 16.96 -11.00
CA PRO A 242 23.21 17.09 -10.18
C PRO A 242 23.29 16.22 -8.92
N ASN A 243 22.73 16.71 -7.82
CA ASN A 243 22.59 15.92 -6.61
C ASN A 243 21.48 14.87 -6.72
N LEU A 244 21.51 13.88 -5.81
CA LEU A 244 20.59 12.75 -5.85
C LEU A 244 19.12 13.19 -5.76
N ASN A 245 18.81 14.20 -4.93
CA ASN A 245 17.46 14.74 -4.82
C ASN A 245 16.98 15.32 -6.15
N ARG A 246 17.84 16.06 -6.86
CA ARG A 246 17.50 16.60 -8.17
C ARG A 246 17.29 15.51 -9.21
N ILE A 247 18.17 14.50 -9.23
CA ILE A 247 17.99 13.33 -10.10
C ILE A 247 16.65 12.66 -9.81
N LEU A 248 16.31 12.46 -8.53
CA LEU A 248 15.03 11.88 -8.11
C LEU A 248 13.83 12.69 -8.62
N LEU A 249 13.80 14.01 -8.38
CA LEU A 249 12.71 14.86 -8.82
C LEU A 249 12.56 14.87 -10.34
N THR A 250 13.67 14.99 -11.08
CA THR A 250 13.65 14.92 -12.54
C THR A 250 13.16 13.55 -13.04
N ARG A 251 13.53 12.44 -12.39
CA ARG A 251 12.97 11.13 -12.74
C ARG A 251 11.48 11.06 -12.43
N MET A 252 11.02 11.59 -11.30
CA MET A 252 9.60 11.62 -10.93
C MET A 252 8.73 12.41 -11.92
N GLU A 253 9.24 13.57 -12.37
CA GLU A 253 8.60 14.44 -13.36
C GLU A 253 8.49 13.76 -14.73
N ASN A 254 9.50 12.97 -15.11
CA ASN A 254 9.56 12.26 -16.39
C ASN A 254 8.82 10.91 -16.42
N ILE A 255 8.12 10.53 -15.34
CA ILE A 255 7.31 9.31 -15.35
C ILE A 255 5.99 9.56 -16.09
N GLU A 256 5.74 8.76 -17.12
CA GLU A 256 4.52 8.83 -17.91
C GLU A 256 3.27 8.41 -17.09
N PRO A 257 2.12 9.08 -17.27
CA PRO A 257 0.86 8.71 -16.59
C PRO A 257 0.41 7.26 -16.85
N SER A 258 0.78 6.69 -17.99
CA SER A 258 0.49 5.29 -18.32
C SER A 258 1.25 4.31 -17.43
N ALA A 259 2.51 4.62 -17.07
CA ALA A 259 3.31 3.82 -16.15
C ALA A 259 2.73 3.84 -14.73
N ILE A 260 2.22 5.00 -14.29
CA ILE A 260 1.50 5.15 -13.01
C ILE A 260 0.24 4.29 -13.00
N THR A 261 -0.53 4.32 -14.09
CA THR A 261 -1.75 3.52 -14.21
C THR A 261 -1.45 2.02 -14.19
N ALA A 262 -0.39 1.57 -14.88
CA ALA A 262 0.05 0.18 -14.86
C ALA A 262 0.52 -0.28 -13.47
N GLU A 263 1.30 0.57 -12.80
CA GLU A 263 1.78 0.33 -11.44
C GLU A 263 0.64 0.21 -10.44
N GLU A 264 -0.30 1.15 -10.45
CA GLU A 264 -1.46 1.12 -9.56
C GLU A 264 -2.29 -0.16 -9.77
N LYS A 265 -2.45 -0.61 -11.03
CA LYS A 265 -3.14 -1.88 -11.33
C LYS A 265 -2.39 -3.09 -10.78
N ALA A 266 -1.07 -3.10 -10.87
CA ALA A 266 -0.23 -4.17 -10.35
C ALA A 266 -0.33 -4.24 -8.82
N LEU A 267 -0.23 -3.08 -8.14
CA LEU A 267 -0.38 -2.98 -6.69
C LEU A 267 -1.74 -3.48 -6.21
N LEU A 268 -2.83 -3.14 -6.91
CA LEU A 268 -4.16 -3.65 -6.58
C LEU A 268 -4.26 -5.15 -6.76
N LYS A 269 -3.70 -5.69 -7.85
CA LYS A 269 -3.71 -7.12 -8.15
C LYS A 269 -3.00 -7.94 -7.06
N ASP A 270 -1.91 -7.42 -6.52
CA ASP A 270 -1.16 -8.06 -5.44
C ASP A 270 -1.88 -7.96 -4.08
N ARG A 271 -2.88 -7.07 -3.97
CA ARG A 271 -3.64 -6.80 -2.73
C ARG A 271 -5.03 -7.42 -2.72
N VAL A 272 -5.38 -8.23 -3.71
CA VAL A 272 -6.67 -8.92 -3.79
C VAL A 272 -6.48 -10.43 -3.94
N GLY A 273 -7.21 -11.21 -3.14
CA GLY A 273 -7.10 -12.67 -3.10
C GLY A 273 -8.16 -13.41 -3.91
N GLY A 274 -9.35 -12.84 -4.04
CA GLY A 274 -10.45 -13.41 -4.81
C GLY A 274 -11.11 -14.64 -4.17
N ARG A 275 -10.93 -14.86 -2.87
CA ARG A 275 -11.36 -16.10 -2.19
C ARG A 275 -12.87 -16.15 -1.94
N ARG A 276 -13.41 -15.09 -1.32
CA ARG A 276 -14.84 -14.98 -0.95
C ARG A 276 -15.62 -14.06 -1.89
N LEU A 277 -14.95 -13.09 -2.49
CA LEU A 277 -15.51 -12.16 -3.48
C LEU A 277 -14.74 -12.32 -4.78
N LYS A 278 -15.44 -12.50 -5.91
CA LYS A 278 -14.78 -12.52 -7.23
C LYS A 278 -14.42 -11.09 -7.63
N VAL A 279 -13.12 -10.82 -7.78
CA VAL A 279 -12.62 -9.45 -7.98
C VAL A 279 -12.49 -9.10 -9.45
N PHE A 280 -12.96 -7.90 -9.82
CA PHE A 280 -12.83 -7.31 -11.15
C PHE A 280 -12.13 -5.95 -11.03
N LEU A 281 -10.93 -5.83 -11.62
CA LEU A 281 -10.12 -4.61 -11.56
C LEU A 281 -10.34 -3.75 -12.79
N TRP A 282 -10.90 -2.55 -12.57
CA TRP A 282 -11.12 -1.52 -13.59
C TRP A 282 -11.77 -2.07 -14.87
N PRO A 283 -12.99 -2.64 -14.76
CA PRO A 283 -13.74 -3.06 -15.94
C PRO A 283 -13.97 -1.87 -16.87
N THR A 284 -13.88 -2.11 -18.16
CA THR A 284 -14.10 -1.10 -19.20
C THR A 284 -15.55 -1.06 -19.66
N SER A 285 -16.28 -2.16 -19.44
CA SER A 285 -17.70 -2.27 -19.74
C SER A 285 -18.42 -3.17 -18.73
N ASP A 286 -19.75 -3.07 -18.67
CA ASP A 286 -20.60 -3.95 -17.88
C ASP A 286 -20.62 -5.41 -18.42
N ALA A 287 -20.23 -5.62 -19.68
CA ALA A 287 -20.09 -6.93 -20.28
C ALA A 287 -18.89 -7.73 -19.70
N ASP A 288 -17.88 -7.03 -19.15
CA ASP A 288 -16.70 -7.64 -18.53
C ASP A 288 -17.06 -8.41 -17.24
N ILE A 289 -18.23 -8.14 -16.67
CA ILE A 289 -18.68 -8.70 -15.39
C ILE A 289 -19.79 -9.74 -15.64
N PRO A 290 -19.54 -11.04 -15.36
CA PRO A 290 -20.51 -12.10 -15.57
C PRO A 290 -21.74 -11.90 -14.67
N ASP A 291 -22.89 -12.40 -15.11
CA ASP A 291 -24.14 -12.39 -14.35
C ASP A 291 -24.36 -13.80 -13.76
N THR A 292 -23.72 -14.02 -12.63
CA THR A 292 -23.67 -15.30 -11.90
C THR A 292 -24.06 -15.07 -10.43
N PRO A 293 -24.43 -16.11 -9.66
CA PRO A 293 -24.85 -15.96 -8.28
C PRO A 293 -23.71 -15.62 -7.30
N GLU A 294 -22.44 -15.79 -7.68
CA GLU A 294 -21.33 -15.48 -6.77
C GLU A 294 -21.22 -13.98 -6.49
N LEU A 295 -20.78 -13.63 -5.28
CA LEU A 295 -20.53 -12.24 -4.90
C LEU A 295 -19.30 -11.70 -5.63
N LYS A 296 -19.38 -10.44 -6.08
CA LYS A 296 -18.36 -9.80 -6.93
C LYS A 296 -17.96 -8.47 -6.34
N LEU A 297 -16.66 -8.21 -6.33
CA LEU A 297 -16.08 -6.93 -5.93
C LEU A 297 -15.46 -6.26 -7.14
N ILE A 298 -16.00 -5.11 -7.53
CA ILE A 298 -15.52 -4.32 -8.65
C ILE A 298 -14.69 -3.17 -8.08
N LEU A 299 -13.41 -3.12 -8.42
CA LEU A 299 -12.56 -1.98 -8.07
C LEU A 299 -12.62 -0.95 -9.18
N LEU A 300 -12.89 0.30 -8.82
CA LEU A 300 -12.88 1.44 -9.74
C LEU A 300 -11.82 2.44 -9.30
N ARG A 301 -11.05 2.93 -10.28
CA ARG A 301 -10.03 3.94 -10.05
C ARG A 301 -10.63 5.32 -9.74
N GLU A 302 -11.84 5.55 -10.24
CA GLU A 302 -12.57 6.81 -10.14
C GLU A 302 -14.03 6.54 -9.82
N ARG A 303 -14.65 7.49 -9.13
CA ARG A 303 -16.10 7.43 -8.88
C ARG A 303 -16.84 7.74 -10.17
N ASP A 304 -17.51 6.72 -10.70
CA ASP A 304 -18.43 6.85 -11.82
C ASP A 304 -19.79 6.25 -11.45
N ASP A 305 -20.68 7.11 -10.94
CA ASP A 305 -22.03 6.72 -10.54
C ASP A 305 -22.86 6.22 -11.73
N THR A 306 -22.55 6.66 -12.95
CA THR A 306 -23.26 6.20 -14.16
C THR A 306 -22.84 4.79 -14.54
N LEU A 307 -21.54 4.51 -14.58
CA LEU A 307 -21.00 3.18 -14.82
C LEU A 307 -21.47 2.19 -13.75
N MET A 308 -21.40 2.55 -12.46
CA MET A 308 -21.87 1.66 -11.38
C MET A 308 -23.36 1.32 -11.53
N ARG A 309 -24.21 2.30 -11.88
CA ARG A 309 -25.64 2.07 -12.13
C ARG A 309 -25.89 1.22 -13.38
N THR A 310 -25.09 1.40 -14.44
CA THR A 310 -25.16 0.58 -15.66
C THR A 310 -24.76 -0.87 -15.36
N ILE A 311 -23.62 -1.09 -14.70
CA ILE A 311 -23.16 -2.41 -14.27
C ILE A 311 -24.21 -3.11 -13.40
N LEU A 312 -24.87 -2.39 -12.50
CA LEU A 312 -25.92 -2.94 -11.65
C LEU A 312 -27.12 -3.46 -12.47
N LYS A 313 -27.50 -2.76 -13.53
CA LYS A 313 -28.72 -3.02 -14.30
C LYS A 313 -28.52 -3.90 -15.53
N GLN A 314 -27.32 -3.92 -16.10
CA GLN A 314 -27.05 -4.51 -17.42
C GLN A 314 -25.83 -5.44 -17.41
N LYS A 315 -25.85 -6.38 -18.36
CA LYS A 315 -24.72 -7.18 -18.81
C LYS A 315 -24.75 -7.18 -20.35
N GLY A 316 -24.01 -6.26 -20.95
CA GLY A 316 -24.10 -5.94 -22.37
C GLY A 316 -25.55 -5.57 -22.73
N ALA A 317 -26.12 -6.28 -23.70
CA ALA A 317 -27.47 -6.02 -24.18
C ALA A 317 -28.59 -6.59 -23.29
N VAL A 318 -28.27 -7.38 -22.26
CA VAL A 318 -29.25 -8.11 -21.46
C VAL A 318 -29.39 -7.48 -20.07
N PRO A 319 -30.62 -7.32 -19.52
CA PRO A 319 -30.81 -6.92 -18.13
C PRO A 319 -30.15 -7.92 -17.17
N ARG A 320 -29.46 -7.39 -16.16
CA ARG A 320 -28.78 -8.21 -15.15
C ARG A 320 -29.79 -8.78 -14.16
N VAL A 321 -29.68 -10.08 -13.90
CA VAL A 321 -30.55 -10.81 -12.96
C VAL A 321 -29.96 -10.75 -11.55
N HIS A 322 -28.68 -11.03 -11.35
CA HIS A 322 -28.04 -11.11 -10.03
C HIS A 322 -27.47 -9.76 -9.57
N CYS A 323 -28.28 -8.70 -9.65
CA CYS A 323 -27.83 -7.32 -9.40
C CYS A 323 -27.47 -7.07 -7.92
N ASN A 324 -27.96 -7.88 -6.98
CA ASN A 324 -27.63 -7.74 -5.55
C ASN A 324 -26.28 -8.38 -5.18
N THR A 325 -25.56 -8.98 -6.14
CA THR A 325 -24.26 -9.65 -5.92
C THR A 325 -23.04 -8.75 -6.15
N LEU A 326 -23.25 -7.51 -6.56
CA LEU A 326 -22.20 -6.59 -7.01
C LEU A 326 -21.86 -5.58 -5.92
N PHE A 327 -20.58 -5.45 -5.57
CA PHE A 327 -20.07 -4.42 -4.68
C PHE A 327 -19.00 -3.60 -5.40
N PHE A 328 -18.92 -2.29 -5.14
CA PHE A 328 -17.92 -1.43 -5.77
C PHE A 328 -16.99 -0.84 -4.73
N LEU A 329 -15.68 -1.05 -4.89
CA LEU A 329 -14.66 -0.40 -4.07
C LEU A 329 -13.96 0.67 -4.92
N VAL A 330 -14.12 1.92 -4.51
CA VAL A 330 -13.69 3.09 -5.28
C VAL A 330 -12.57 3.81 -4.54
N ALA A 331 -11.61 4.32 -5.31
CA ALA A 331 -10.58 5.21 -4.81
C ALA A 331 -11.18 6.54 -4.31
N LEU A 332 -10.76 6.98 -3.12
CA LEU A 332 -11.08 8.29 -2.58
C LEU A 332 -10.23 9.36 -3.26
N GLU A 333 -10.88 10.29 -3.97
CA GLU A 333 -10.22 11.30 -4.79
C GLU A 333 -9.14 12.10 -4.03
N GLY A 334 -9.40 12.47 -2.78
CA GLY A 334 -8.47 13.24 -1.96
C GLY A 334 -7.15 12.51 -1.60
N GLU A 335 -7.09 11.18 -1.70
CA GLU A 335 -5.88 10.39 -1.38
C GLU A 335 -5.08 10.01 -2.64
N ARG A 336 -5.65 10.18 -3.84
CA ARG A 336 -5.04 9.73 -5.10
C ARG A 336 -3.72 10.43 -5.42
N SER A 337 -3.66 11.75 -5.20
CA SER A 337 -2.43 12.52 -5.44
C SER A 337 -1.26 12.04 -4.57
N ALA A 338 -1.54 11.68 -3.31
CA ALA A 338 -0.54 11.14 -2.40
C ALA A 338 -0.06 9.74 -2.85
N LEU A 339 -0.99 8.87 -3.26
CA LEU A 339 -0.66 7.55 -3.81
C LEU A 339 0.17 7.68 -5.10
N GLU A 340 -0.21 8.56 -6.02
CA GLU A 340 0.54 8.83 -7.24
C GLU A 340 1.95 9.34 -6.95
N MET A 341 2.11 10.29 -6.02
CA MET A 341 3.43 10.79 -5.63
C MET A 341 4.33 9.67 -5.09
N LEU A 342 3.80 8.76 -4.28
CA LEU A 342 4.53 7.60 -3.78
C LEU A 342 4.92 6.62 -4.91
N MET A 343 4.02 6.35 -5.86
CA MET A 343 4.32 5.50 -7.01
C MET A 343 5.41 6.12 -7.90
N ARG A 344 5.31 7.42 -8.20
CA ARG A 344 6.34 8.18 -8.93
C ARG A 344 7.69 8.07 -8.22
N LYS A 345 7.71 8.25 -6.90
CA LYS A 345 8.93 8.18 -6.10
C LYS A 345 9.54 6.77 -6.12
N ARG A 346 8.73 5.72 -6.00
CA ARG A 346 9.18 4.32 -6.07
C ARG A 346 9.81 4.01 -7.43
N LEU A 347 9.10 4.32 -8.51
CA LEU A 347 9.57 4.11 -9.89
C LEU A 347 10.83 4.93 -10.18
N ALA A 348 10.90 6.17 -9.70
CA ALA A 348 12.09 7.01 -9.86
C ALA A 348 13.31 6.41 -9.15
N TYR A 349 13.16 5.89 -7.93
CA TYR A 349 14.25 5.18 -7.25
C TYR A 349 14.67 3.91 -7.98
N GLU A 350 13.72 3.15 -8.51
CA GLU A 350 14.01 1.95 -9.31
C GLU A 350 14.81 2.29 -10.57
N MET A 351 14.40 3.35 -11.29
CA MET A 351 15.14 3.86 -12.45
C MET A 351 16.56 4.32 -12.07
N ILE A 352 16.73 4.99 -10.93
CA ILE A 352 18.06 5.43 -10.45
C ILE A 352 18.94 4.24 -10.08
N ALA A 353 18.38 3.25 -9.36
CA ALA A 353 19.11 2.06 -8.95
C ALA A 353 19.55 1.20 -10.14
N GLY A 354 18.76 1.18 -11.22
CA GLY A 354 19.02 0.44 -12.44
C GLY A 354 19.85 1.16 -13.50
N ASP A 355 20.21 2.43 -13.31
CA ASP A 355 20.92 3.23 -14.32
C ASP A 355 22.45 3.15 -14.13
N PRO A 356 23.20 2.41 -14.98
CA PRO A 356 24.64 2.28 -14.87
C PRO A 356 25.40 3.55 -15.29
N THR A 357 24.74 4.52 -15.91
CA THR A 357 25.37 5.79 -16.32
C THR A 357 25.53 6.77 -15.15
N LEU A 358 24.80 6.54 -14.05
CA LEU A 358 24.89 7.35 -12.84
C LEU A 358 26.07 6.88 -11.97
N ASN A 359 27.09 7.73 -11.86
CA ASN A 359 28.24 7.51 -10.98
C ASN A 359 27.90 7.81 -9.51
N LEU A 360 27.01 7.02 -8.91
CA LEU A 360 26.58 7.20 -7.52
C LEU A 360 27.68 6.76 -6.54
N THR A 361 27.91 7.59 -5.51
CA THR A 361 28.76 7.21 -4.37
C THR A 361 28.12 6.10 -3.53
N SER A 362 28.91 5.38 -2.72
CA SER A 362 28.37 4.33 -1.84
C SER A 362 27.31 4.84 -0.85
N GLU A 363 27.43 6.09 -0.40
CA GLU A 363 26.43 6.76 0.45
C GLU A 363 25.12 6.99 -0.34
N GLN A 364 25.20 7.53 -1.56
CA GLN A 364 24.04 7.73 -2.43
C GLN A 364 23.37 6.42 -2.85
N GLN A 365 24.15 5.37 -3.14
CA GLN A 365 23.60 4.04 -3.44
C GLN A 365 22.79 3.49 -2.26
N ARG A 366 23.29 3.68 -1.04
CA ARG A 366 22.55 3.31 0.18
C ARG A 366 21.29 4.14 0.35
N GLU A 367 21.36 5.46 0.12
CA GLU A 367 20.21 6.36 0.18
C GLU A 367 19.11 5.96 -0.81
N VAL A 368 19.47 5.63 -2.06
CA VAL A 368 18.53 5.13 -3.08
C VAL A 368 17.89 3.82 -2.63
N LYS A 369 18.68 2.87 -2.11
CA LYS A 369 18.17 1.57 -1.65
C LYS A 369 17.21 1.72 -0.46
N ASP A 370 17.58 2.53 0.52
CA ASP A 370 16.77 2.80 1.70
C ASP A 370 15.48 3.56 1.31
N GLY A 371 15.59 4.52 0.38
CA GLY A 371 14.47 5.25 -0.19
C GLY A 371 13.50 4.38 -0.98
N LEU A 372 14.00 3.45 -1.80
CA LEU A 372 13.20 2.47 -2.54
C LEU A 372 12.42 1.56 -1.58
N LYS A 373 13.11 0.99 -0.58
CA LYS A 373 12.49 0.11 0.42
C LYS A 373 11.41 0.85 1.20
N LYS A 374 11.65 2.09 1.59
CA LYS A 374 10.67 2.93 2.28
C LYS A 374 9.44 3.19 1.39
N ALA A 375 9.65 3.63 0.16
CA ALA A 375 8.55 3.88 -0.78
C ALA A 375 7.71 2.61 -1.04
N GLN A 376 8.35 1.44 -1.14
CA GLN A 376 7.64 0.15 -1.27
C GLN A 376 6.79 -0.18 -0.04
N GLY A 377 7.31 0.06 1.17
CA GLY A 377 6.55 -0.14 2.41
C GLY A 377 5.34 0.79 2.52
N ASP A 378 5.53 2.08 2.19
CA ASP A 378 4.51 3.11 2.30
C ASP A 378 3.35 2.90 1.30
N LEU A 379 3.60 2.26 0.14
CA LEU A 379 2.57 2.01 -0.88
C LEU A 379 1.45 1.08 -0.43
N ALA A 380 1.77 0.06 0.38
CA ALA A 380 0.78 -0.88 0.89
C ALA A 380 -0.33 -0.18 1.66
N GLU A 381 0.07 0.71 2.57
CA GLU A 381 -0.82 1.51 3.38
C GLU A 381 -1.54 2.57 2.53
N ALA A 382 -0.84 3.23 1.61
CA ALA A 382 -1.42 4.23 0.73
C ALA A 382 -2.54 3.67 -0.16
N VAL A 383 -2.39 2.43 -0.67
CA VAL A 383 -3.43 1.75 -1.44
C VAL A 383 -4.68 1.53 -0.59
N ARG A 384 -4.54 1.01 0.65
CA ARG A 384 -5.68 0.81 1.57
C ARG A 384 -6.37 2.12 1.94
N ARG A 385 -5.60 3.19 2.16
CA ARG A 385 -6.15 4.53 2.43
C ARG A 385 -6.91 5.10 1.25
N THR A 386 -6.46 4.79 0.04
CA THR A 386 -7.06 5.27 -1.20
C THR A 386 -8.32 4.48 -1.53
N TYR A 387 -8.26 3.15 -1.59
CA TYR A 387 -9.38 2.29 -1.96
C TYR A 387 -10.23 1.90 -0.75
N ARG A 388 -11.13 2.79 -0.35
CA ARG A 388 -11.97 2.61 0.87
C ARG A 388 -13.42 3.08 0.77
N GLN A 389 -13.85 3.61 -0.36
CA GLN A 389 -15.26 3.96 -0.59
C GLN A 389 -15.99 2.74 -1.16
N LEU A 390 -16.85 2.14 -0.35
CA LEU A 390 -17.64 0.97 -0.71
C LEU A 390 -19.05 1.39 -1.11
N PHE A 391 -19.52 0.93 -2.28
CA PHE A 391 -20.89 1.11 -2.72
C PHE A 391 -21.61 -0.24 -2.80
N ILE A 392 -22.79 -0.28 -2.20
CA ILE A 392 -23.56 -1.49 -1.96
C ILE A 392 -24.96 -1.34 -2.57
N PRO A 393 -25.49 -2.33 -3.29
CA PRO A 393 -26.86 -2.30 -3.80
C PRO A 393 -27.88 -2.17 -2.67
N ALA A 394 -28.78 -1.19 -2.77
CA ALA A 394 -29.85 -0.95 -1.82
C ALA A 394 -31.16 -0.67 -2.56
N ARG A 395 -32.28 -0.66 -1.84
CA ARG A 395 -33.62 -0.42 -2.43
C ARG A 395 -33.67 0.87 -3.26
N ASP A 396 -33.05 1.94 -2.76
CA ASP A 396 -33.04 3.27 -3.38
C ASP A 396 -31.78 3.54 -4.25
N GLY A 397 -31.04 2.50 -4.65
CA GLY A 397 -29.88 2.61 -5.53
C GLY A 397 -28.60 2.04 -4.91
N LEU A 398 -27.59 2.88 -4.72
CA LEU A 398 -26.31 2.49 -4.12
C LEU A 398 -26.14 3.18 -2.77
N LYS A 399 -25.99 2.40 -1.72
CA LYS A 399 -25.61 2.85 -0.37
C LYS A 399 -24.09 3.02 -0.34
N GLU A 400 -23.63 4.21 0.04
CA GLU A 400 -22.21 4.52 0.24
C GLU A 400 -21.79 4.18 1.68
N LEU A 401 -20.62 3.57 1.83
CA LEU A 401 -20.06 3.13 3.09
C LEU A 401 -18.54 3.28 3.08
N GLY A 402 -17.95 3.70 4.21
CA GLY A 402 -16.50 3.79 4.35
C GLY A 402 -15.92 2.57 5.06
N LEU A 403 -14.81 2.03 4.56
CA LEU A 403 -14.04 1.00 5.28
C LEU A 403 -13.32 1.53 6.54
N GLY A 404 -13.30 2.86 6.73
CA GLY A 404 -12.65 3.51 7.86
C GLY A 404 -11.19 3.90 7.56
N ILE A 405 -10.40 4.08 8.61
CA ILE A 405 -8.96 4.32 8.52
C ILE A 405 -8.25 2.97 8.70
N PRO A 406 -7.39 2.55 7.77
CA PRO A 406 -6.62 1.32 7.91
C PRO A 406 -5.81 1.29 9.21
N THR A 407 -5.80 0.13 9.88
CA THR A 407 -4.90 -0.09 11.02
C THR A 407 -3.48 -0.30 10.50
N TYR A 408 -2.51 0.40 11.12
CA TYR A 408 -1.10 0.33 10.73
C TYR A 408 -0.55 -1.10 10.90
N GLY A 409 0.18 -1.59 9.90
CA GLY A 409 0.83 -2.91 9.91
C GLY A 409 -0.10 -4.10 9.58
N GLU A 410 -1.38 -3.87 9.29
CA GLU A 410 -2.27 -4.93 8.82
C GLU A 410 -2.06 -5.18 7.31
N GLU A 411 -1.79 -6.44 6.95
CA GLU A 411 -1.51 -6.88 5.58
C GLU A 411 -2.70 -7.62 4.92
N ARG A 412 -3.90 -7.44 5.45
CA ARG A 412 -5.08 -8.15 4.94
C ARG A 412 -5.38 -7.72 3.49
N PRO A 413 -5.77 -8.66 2.60
CA PRO A 413 -6.25 -8.31 1.26
C PRO A 413 -7.49 -7.41 1.30
N LEU A 414 -7.61 -6.50 0.34
CA LEU A 414 -8.72 -5.54 0.26
C LEU A 414 -10.08 -6.22 0.16
N ASP A 415 -10.18 -7.32 -0.57
CA ASP A 415 -11.41 -8.08 -0.74
C ASP A 415 -11.87 -8.77 0.55
N GLU A 416 -10.93 -9.22 1.39
CA GLU A 416 -11.23 -9.78 2.71
C GLU A 416 -11.65 -8.68 3.71
N GLU A 417 -11.03 -7.49 3.65
CA GLU A 417 -11.47 -6.33 4.45
C GLU A 417 -12.89 -5.90 4.09
N VAL A 418 -13.20 -5.83 2.79
CA VAL A 418 -14.55 -5.54 2.32
C VAL A 418 -15.53 -6.61 2.77
N TYR A 419 -15.18 -7.89 2.64
CA TYR A 419 -16.05 -9.00 3.08
C TYR A 419 -16.36 -8.91 4.58
N GLU A 420 -15.35 -8.74 5.43
CA GLU A 420 -15.58 -8.62 6.88
C GLU A 420 -16.40 -7.37 7.23
N LYS A 421 -16.20 -6.26 6.51
CA LYS A 421 -17.03 -5.05 6.71
C LYS A 421 -18.50 -5.30 6.35
N LEU A 422 -18.75 -5.95 5.21
CA LEU A 422 -20.10 -6.34 4.78
C LEU A 422 -20.76 -7.31 5.76
N ARG A 423 -19.98 -8.22 6.36
CA ARG A 423 -20.46 -9.16 7.37
C ARG A 423 -20.81 -8.47 8.69
N LEU A 424 -19.96 -7.56 9.16
CA LEU A 424 -20.17 -6.82 10.41
C LEU A 424 -21.34 -5.85 10.34
N ASP A 425 -21.63 -5.31 9.16
CA ASP A 425 -22.74 -4.38 8.93
C ASP A 425 -24.05 -5.09 8.48
N ASP A 426 -24.12 -6.42 8.63
CA ASP A 426 -25.26 -7.29 8.26
C ASP A 426 -25.70 -7.18 6.77
N GLU A 427 -24.82 -6.70 5.90
CA GLU A 427 -25.04 -6.62 4.44
C GLU A 427 -24.89 -7.98 3.76
N ILE A 428 -24.11 -8.86 4.38
CA ILE A 428 -23.91 -10.27 4.00
C ILE A 428 -24.05 -11.15 5.24
N LEU A 429 -24.80 -12.25 5.13
CA LEU A 429 -24.96 -13.24 6.19
C LEU A 429 -24.34 -14.58 5.81
N GLU A 430 -23.51 -15.12 6.71
CA GLU A 430 -22.94 -16.48 6.59
C GLU A 430 -23.94 -17.57 7.00
N SER A 431 -24.90 -17.20 7.85
CA SER A 431 -25.99 -18.06 8.32
C SER A 431 -27.24 -17.22 8.52
N ILE A 432 -28.42 -17.76 8.20
CA ILE A 432 -29.68 -17.08 8.44
C ILE A 432 -30.39 -17.69 9.65
N ALA A 433 -30.77 -16.84 10.61
CA ALA A 433 -31.51 -17.29 11.79
C ALA A 433 -32.95 -17.66 11.40
N PRO A 434 -33.49 -18.80 11.90
CA PRO A 434 -34.86 -19.21 11.61
C PRO A 434 -35.92 -18.16 11.94
N LEU A 435 -35.71 -17.37 13.00
CA LEU A 435 -36.63 -16.32 13.40
C LEU A 435 -36.72 -15.21 12.34
N VAL A 436 -35.62 -14.89 11.65
CA VAL A 436 -35.61 -13.91 10.55
C VAL A 436 -36.45 -14.43 9.39
N ILE A 437 -36.36 -15.73 9.07
CA ILE A 437 -37.17 -16.38 8.04
C ILE A 437 -38.66 -16.21 8.37
N LYS A 438 -39.05 -16.54 9.61
CA LYS A 438 -40.43 -16.43 10.08
C LYS A 438 -40.95 -14.99 10.02
N GLU A 439 -40.26 -14.06 10.67
CA GLU A 439 -40.77 -12.71 10.86
C GLU A 439 -40.73 -11.86 9.60
N ARG A 440 -39.69 -12.02 8.76
CA ARG A 440 -39.49 -11.18 7.58
C ARG A 440 -40.17 -11.70 6.32
N TYR A 441 -40.26 -13.02 6.16
CA TYR A 441 -40.72 -13.61 4.90
C TYR A 441 -42.07 -14.31 5.04
N LEU A 442 -42.34 -14.98 6.16
CA LEU A 442 -43.55 -15.81 6.32
C LEU A 442 -44.72 -15.10 7.01
N ARG A 443 -44.46 -14.05 7.80
CA ARG A 443 -45.46 -13.42 8.70
C ARG A 443 -46.76 -12.98 8.02
N GLU A 444 -46.69 -12.48 6.80
CA GLU A 444 -47.85 -11.97 6.04
C GLU A 444 -48.25 -12.88 4.87
N GLN A 445 -47.67 -14.08 4.79
CA GLN A 445 -47.84 -15.00 3.66
C GLN A 445 -48.40 -16.34 4.13
N GLU A 446 -49.30 -16.94 3.34
CA GLU A 446 -49.81 -18.28 3.62
C GLU A 446 -48.75 -19.37 3.40
N TYR A 447 -47.79 -19.11 2.51
CA TYR A 447 -46.60 -19.92 2.30
C TYR A 447 -45.54 -19.10 1.53
N VAL A 448 -44.28 -19.56 1.55
CA VAL A 448 -43.20 -18.96 0.77
C VAL A 448 -42.39 -20.03 0.06
N LEU A 449 -42.12 -19.86 -1.23
CA LEU A 449 -41.27 -20.77 -1.99
C LEU A 449 -39.81 -20.64 -1.59
N THR A 450 -39.19 -21.77 -1.26
CA THR A 450 -37.78 -21.83 -0.82
C THR A 450 -36.81 -21.40 -1.91
N GLU A 451 -37.07 -21.77 -3.18
CA GLU A 451 -36.30 -21.29 -4.33
C GLU A 451 -36.37 -19.76 -4.47
N GLN A 452 -37.56 -19.18 -4.31
CA GLN A 452 -37.76 -17.74 -4.42
C GLN A 452 -37.00 -16.98 -3.33
N LEU A 453 -36.95 -17.52 -2.10
CA LEU A 453 -36.15 -16.94 -1.01
C LEU A 453 -34.67 -16.90 -1.35
N ALA A 454 -34.12 -18.02 -1.81
CA ALA A 454 -32.72 -18.11 -2.18
C ALA A 454 -32.38 -17.17 -3.36
N GLN A 455 -33.30 -17.01 -4.32
CA GLN A 455 -33.12 -16.12 -5.48
C GLN A 455 -33.33 -14.64 -5.13
N ALA A 456 -34.25 -14.30 -4.22
CA ALA A 456 -34.57 -12.93 -3.85
C ALA A 456 -33.34 -12.19 -3.29
N GLY A 457 -32.55 -12.86 -2.44
CA GLY A 457 -31.32 -12.30 -1.89
C GLY A 457 -30.26 -11.99 -2.94
N LEU A 458 -30.31 -12.62 -4.12
CA LEU A 458 -29.36 -12.39 -5.23
C LEU A 458 -29.90 -11.37 -6.25
N ARG A 459 -31.23 -11.28 -6.40
CA ARG A 459 -31.89 -10.50 -7.46
C ARG A 459 -32.43 -9.15 -7.02
N THR A 460 -32.68 -8.94 -5.73
CA THR A 460 -33.39 -7.75 -5.26
C THR A 460 -32.46 -6.86 -4.43
N PRO A 461 -32.09 -5.65 -4.91
CA PRO A 461 -31.28 -4.72 -4.14
C PRO A 461 -31.88 -4.39 -2.77
N GLY A 462 -31.06 -4.46 -1.73
CA GLY A 462 -31.47 -4.24 -0.33
C GLY A 462 -32.17 -5.43 0.33
N GLU A 463 -32.38 -6.55 -0.36
CA GLU A 463 -32.66 -7.82 0.31
C GLU A 463 -31.40 -8.41 0.93
N THR A 464 -31.60 -9.20 1.97
CA THR A 464 -30.51 -9.84 2.72
C THR A 464 -29.76 -10.84 1.84
N ARG A 465 -28.43 -10.70 1.77
CA ARG A 465 -27.55 -11.55 0.98
C ARG A 465 -27.01 -12.68 1.85
N VAL A 466 -27.54 -13.88 1.66
CA VAL A 466 -27.00 -15.08 2.31
C VAL A 466 -25.96 -15.70 1.39
N VAL A 467 -24.72 -15.88 1.88
CA VAL A 467 -23.54 -16.21 1.04
C VAL A 467 -23.63 -17.56 0.32
N SER A 468 -24.40 -18.50 0.86
CA SER A 468 -24.43 -19.87 0.34
C SER A 468 -25.82 -20.47 0.39
N ARG A 469 -26.04 -21.39 -0.54
CA ARG A 469 -27.21 -22.26 -0.57
C ARG A 469 -27.34 -23.07 0.72
N ALA A 470 -26.23 -23.61 1.20
CA ALA A 470 -26.17 -24.39 2.44
C ALA A 470 -26.61 -23.57 3.67
N ALA A 471 -26.34 -22.26 3.71
CA ALA A 471 -26.79 -21.40 4.79
C ALA A 471 -28.32 -21.24 4.81
N TRP A 472 -28.97 -21.19 3.65
CA TRP A 472 -30.44 -21.24 3.56
C TRP A 472 -30.97 -22.61 4.00
N GLU A 473 -30.39 -23.70 3.50
CA GLU A 473 -30.78 -25.07 3.85
C GLU A 473 -30.70 -25.32 5.37
N ALA A 474 -29.59 -24.91 5.99
CA ALA A 474 -29.39 -25.05 7.43
C ALA A 474 -30.39 -24.21 8.25
N GLY A 475 -30.61 -22.94 7.86
CA GLY A 475 -31.54 -22.04 8.55
C GLY A 475 -33.00 -22.50 8.45
N ILE A 476 -33.42 -23.01 7.28
CA ILE A 476 -34.74 -23.58 7.08
C ILE A 476 -34.88 -24.87 7.90
N ALA A 477 -33.90 -25.77 7.84
CA ALA A 477 -33.93 -27.04 8.57
C ALA A 477 -34.03 -26.84 10.09
N GLU A 478 -33.26 -25.90 10.63
CA GLU A 478 -33.32 -25.53 12.05
C GLU A 478 -34.68 -24.95 12.44
N GLY A 479 -35.30 -24.11 11.58
CA GLY A 479 -36.62 -23.55 11.83
C GLY A 479 -37.73 -24.60 11.89
N VAL A 480 -37.68 -25.58 11.01
CA VAL A 480 -38.62 -26.73 10.99
C VAL A 480 -38.44 -27.61 12.21
N ARG A 481 -37.19 -27.91 12.58
CA ARG A 481 -36.87 -28.70 13.79
C ARG A 481 -37.39 -28.03 15.06
N LYS A 482 -37.25 -26.72 15.16
CA LYS A 482 -37.76 -25.91 16.29
C LYS A 482 -39.28 -25.69 16.24
N GLY A 483 -39.96 -26.07 15.16
CA GLY A 483 -41.39 -25.88 14.96
C GLY A 483 -41.80 -24.42 14.80
N LEU A 484 -40.91 -23.55 14.31
CA LEU A 484 -41.22 -22.14 14.03
C LEU A 484 -42.08 -21.96 12.77
N PHE A 485 -41.91 -22.88 11.82
CA PHE A 485 -42.66 -23.05 10.58
C PHE A 485 -42.46 -24.50 10.12
N GLY A 486 -43.25 -24.99 9.16
CA GLY A 486 -43.03 -26.30 8.54
C GLY A 486 -42.50 -26.21 7.10
N LEU A 487 -42.01 -27.34 6.60
CA LEU A 487 -41.58 -27.49 5.20
C LEU A 487 -42.55 -28.42 4.48
N GLY A 488 -42.96 -28.04 3.28
CA GLY A 488 -43.96 -28.76 2.52
C GLY A 488 -43.79 -28.68 1.03
N SER A 489 -44.76 -29.25 0.32
CA SER A 489 -44.89 -29.17 -1.14
C SER A 489 -46.15 -28.39 -1.50
N LEU A 490 -46.10 -27.66 -2.61
CA LEU A 490 -47.29 -27.05 -3.20
C LEU A 490 -47.99 -28.09 -4.10
N GLU A 491 -49.19 -28.52 -3.72
CA GLU A 491 -50.03 -29.48 -4.46
C GLU A 491 -51.38 -28.83 -4.75
N ASP A 492 -51.79 -28.79 -6.03
CA ASP A 492 -53.03 -28.13 -6.48
C ASP A 492 -53.21 -26.71 -5.91
N GLU A 493 -52.14 -25.91 -5.93
CA GLU A 493 -52.05 -24.55 -5.37
C GLU A 493 -52.26 -24.44 -3.84
N ARG A 494 -52.23 -25.57 -3.12
CA ARG A 494 -52.37 -25.61 -1.66
C ARG A 494 -51.09 -26.10 -0.98
N PRO A 495 -50.67 -25.47 0.12
CA PRO A 495 -49.49 -25.90 0.85
C PRO A 495 -49.80 -27.18 1.65
N VAL A 496 -49.12 -28.28 1.34
CA VAL A 496 -49.20 -29.56 2.08
C VAL A 496 -47.96 -29.72 2.94
N CYS A 497 -48.15 -29.78 4.25
CA CYS A 497 -47.05 -29.89 5.21
C CYS A 497 -46.45 -31.30 5.18
N ARG A 498 -45.14 -31.40 4.92
CA ARG A 498 -44.40 -32.67 4.92
C ARG A 498 -43.63 -32.85 6.22
N TYR A 499 -42.89 -31.81 6.64
CA TYR A 499 -42.03 -31.82 7.82
C TYR A 499 -42.42 -30.73 8.82
N PHE A 500 -42.59 -31.12 10.09
CA PHE A 500 -42.83 -30.20 11.21
C PHE A 500 -42.35 -30.82 12.53
N LYS A 501 -41.48 -30.10 13.27
CA LYS A 501 -40.83 -30.59 14.52
C LYS A 501 -40.04 -31.90 14.34
N GLU A 502 -39.46 -32.08 13.16
CA GLU A 502 -38.63 -33.22 12.79
C GLU A 502 -37.50 -32.74 11.85
N GLU A 503 -36.51 -33.58 11.55
CA GLU A 503 -35.40 -33.20 10.67
C GLU A 503 -35.86 -33.22 9.20
N PRO A 504 -35.91 -32.08 8.50
CA PRO A 504 -36.34 -32.05 7.12
C PRO A 504 -35.16 -32.28 6.16
N PHE A 505 -35.47 -32.67 4.94
CA PHE A 505 -34.55 -32.53 3.80
C PHE A 505 -34.93 -31.26 3.03
N VAL A 506 -34.06 -30.26 3.04
CA VAL A 506 -34.28 -28.98 2.34
C VAL A 506 -33.59 -29.03 0.99
N GLY A 507 -34.39 -28.98 -0.09
CA GLY A 507 -33.91 -29.03 -1.45
C GLY A 507 -33.86 -27.67 -2.16
N LEU A 508 -34.48 -26.62 -1.62
CA LEU A 508 -34.68 -25.33 -2.29
C LEU A 508 -35.28 -25.49 -3.70
N ALA A 509 -36.23 -26.41 -3.84
CA ALA A 509 -36.86 -26.74 -5.12
C ALA A 509 -38.05 -25.80 -5.41
N GLY A 510 -38.38 -25.61 -6.69
CA GLY A 510 -39.48 -24.72 -7.11
C GLY A 510 -40.88 -25.14 -6.67
N SER A 511 -41.05 -26.34 -6.11
CA SER A 511 -42.31 -26.81 -5.49
C SER A 511 -42.25 -26.89 -3.97
N GLU A 512 -41.10 -26.60 -3.36
CA GLU A 512 -40.86 -26.69 -1.91
C GLU A 512 -41.20 -25.36 -1.23
N VAL A 513 -42.09 -25.41 -0.23
CA VAL A 513 -42.65 -24.24 0.45
C VAL A 513 -42.41 -24.27 1.95
N ILE A 514 -42.17 -23.09 2.52
CA ILE A 514 -42.22 -22.82 3.96
C ILE A 514 -43.66 -22.44 4.31
N ILE A 515 -44.21 -23.06 5.35
CA ILE A 515 -45.62 -22.95 5.74
C ILE A 515 -45.71 -22.47 7.20
N PRO A 516 -46.64 -21.57 7.56
CA PRO A 516 -46.87 -21.17 8.96
C PRO A 516 -47.12 -22.37 9.87
N ALA A 517 -46.62 -22.30 11.11
CA ALA A 517 -46.68 -23.42 12.06
C ALA A 517 -48.12 -23.85 12.36
N GLU A 518 -49.05 -22.89 12.36
CA GLU A 518 -50.48 -23.08 12.63
C GLU A 518 -51.14 -23.98 11.58
N VAL A 519 -50.77 -23.79 10.30
CA VAL A 519 -51.30 -24.58 9.18
C VAL A 519 -50.77 -26.01 9.23
N CYS A 520 -49.47 -26.18 9.51
CA CYS A 520 -48.87 -27.51 9.67
C CYS A 520 -49.45 -28.28 10.85
N GLN A 521 -49.69 -27.60 11.98
CA GLN A 521 -50.30 -28.21 13.16
C GLN A 521 -51.73 -28.68 12.87
N ALA A 522 -52.55 -27.85 12.22
CA ALA A 522 -53.92 -28.20 11.86
C ALA A 522 -53.99 -29.39 10.86
N GLN A 523 -53.02 -29.51 9.96
CA GLN A 523 -52.94 -30.65 9.03
C GLN A 523 -52.56 -31.95 9.76
N ARG A 524 -51.55 -31.93 10.64
CA ARG A 524 -51.15 -33.11 11.42
C ARG A 524 -52.23 -33.58 12.41
N GLU A 525 -52.96 -32.65 13.03
CA GLU A 525 -54.08 -32.99 13.93
C GLU A 525 -55.25 -33.65 13.19
N ARG A 526 -55.50 -33.28 11.93
CA ARG A 526 -56.50 -33.95 11.06
C ARG A 526 -56.07 -35.35 10.62
N GLU A 527 -54.79 -35.57 10.41
CA GLU A 527 -54.23 -36.89 10.04
C GLU A 527 -54.14 -37.86 11.24
N ALA A 528 -54.02 -37.34 12.47
CA ALA A 528 -53.80 -38.17 13.67
C ALA A 528 -55.03 -38.98 14.15
N GLY A 529 -56.27 -38.59 13.82
CA GLY A 529 -57.51 -39.27 14.22
C GLY A 529 -57.75 -39.37 15.76
N PRO A 530 -58.97 -39.64 16.24
CA PRO A 530 -59.25 -39.71 17.68
C PRO A 530 -58.73 -41.02 18.31
N PRO A 531 -58.25 -41.00 19.57
CA PRO A 531 -57.62 -42.17 20.20
C PRO A 531 -58.66 -43.26 20.55
N ILE A 532 -58.37 -44.51 20.16
CA ILE A 532 -59.15 -45.69 20.53
C ILE A 532 -58.69 -46.21 21.90
N TYR A 533 -59.58 -46.14 22.90
CA TYR A 533 -59.35 -46.71 24.24
C TYR A 533 -59.73 -48.20 24.29
N ARG A 534 -58.85 -49.07 24.83
CA ARG A 534 -59.19 -50.44 25.27
C ARG A 534 -58.65 -50.67 26.70
N PRO A 535 -59.44 -51.23 27.64
CA PRO A 535 -59.01 -51.44 29.01
C PRO A 535 -58.11 -52.68 29.19
N PRO A 536 -57.33 -52.77 30.28
CA PRO A 536 -56.30 -53.80 30.47
C PRO A 536 -56.83 -55.07 31.16
N GLU A 537 -56.44 -56.24 30.66
CA GLU A 537 -56.55 -57.51 31.38
C GLU A 537 -55.21 -57.95 31.98
N ALA A 538 -55.34 -58.69 33.09
CA ALA A 538 -54.37 -58.87 34.15
C ALA A 538 -53.18 -59.78 33.82
N VAL A 539 -52.10 -59.55 34.59
CA VAL A 539 -50.84 -60.29 34.60
C VAL A 539 -50.97 -61.55 35.43
N GLU A 540 -50.53 -62.70 34.90
CA GLU A 540 -50.11 -63.84 35.73
C GLU A 540 -48.60 -64.06 35.59
N THR A 541 -47.97 -64.14 36.75
CA THR A 541 -46.55 -64.31 37.01
C THR A 541 -46.19 -65.79 37.12
N GLY A 542 -45.04 -66.18 36.55
CA GLY A 542 -44.45 -67.49 36.75
C GLY A 542 -42.92 -67.40 36.63
N VAL A 543 -42.25 -67.41 37.79
CA VAL A 543 -40.78 -67.38 37.94
C VAL A 543 -40.24 -68.81 38.05
N ARG A 544 -39.17 -69.14 37.32
CA ARG A 544 -38.05 -70.00 37.80
C ARG A 544 -36.82 -69.93 36.88
N GLU A 545 -35.67 -69.84 37.54
CA GLU A 545 -34.27 -69.61 37.09
C GLU A 545 -33.56 -70.88 36.54
N PRO A 546 -32.21 -70.92 36.37
CA PRO A 546 -31.40 -70.25 35.34
C PRO A 546 -30.48 -71.24 34.58
N GLY A 547 -29.96 -70.83 33.42
CA GLY A 547 -28.97 -71.60 32.67
C GLY A 547 -28.03 -70.71 31.85
N PHE A 548 -26.77 -70.67 32.26
CA PHE A 548 -25.65 -69.95 31.63
C PHE A 548 -25.38 -70.42 30.19
N ALA A 549 -25.14 -69.47 29.27
CA ALA A 549 -23.92 -69.35 28.45
C ALA A 549 -24.18 -68.52 27.17
N GLY A 550 -23.25 -67.61 26.86
CA GLY A 550 -23.04 -67.12 25.49
C GLY A 550 -23.18 -65.60 25.31
N ILE A 551 -22.05 -64.90 25.42
CA ILE A 551 -21.89 -63.46 25.24
C ILE A 551 -21.92 -63.14 23.73
N GLY A 552 -22.71 -62.13 23.36
CA GLY A 552 -22.70 -61.52 22.03
C GLY A 552 -23.47 -60.21 22.08
N GLU A 553 -22.74 -59.10 22.23
CA GLU A 553 -23.27 -57.74 22.37
C GLU A 553 -24.19 -57.36 21.20
N VAL A 554 -25.44 -57.05 21.51
CA VAL A 554 -26.35 -56.26 20.67
C VAL A 554 -26.78 -55.08 21.53
N ALA A 555 -26.45 -53.87 21.08
CA ALA A 555 -26.84 -52.64 21.74
C ALA A 555 -28.38 -52.49 21.68
N GLU A 556 -29.00 -52.46 22.85
CA GLU A 556 -30.41 -52.17 23.07
C GLU A 556 -30.64 -50.66 23.09
N VAL A 557 -31.76 -50.21 22.50
CA VAL A 557 -32.48 -49.01 22.94
C VAL A 557 -33.94 -49.40 23.06
N ALA A 558 -34.47 -49.32 24.29
CA ALA A 558 -35.88 -49.51 24.60
C ALA A 558 -36.61 -48.16 24.51
N ASP A 559 -37.85 -48.17 24.03
CA ASP A 559 -38.79 -47.07 24.24
C ASP A 559 -40.15 -47.61 24.71
N GLU A 560 -40.86 -46.77 25.45
CA GLU A 560 -42.01 -47.07 26.30
C GLU A 560 -43.26 -47.48 25.53
N ALA A 561 -43.43 -48.78 25.24
CA ALA A 561 -44.73 -49.48 25.20
C ALA A 561 -44.61 -50.90 24.59
N GLY A 562 -43.69 -51.74 25.09
CA GLY A 562 -43.88 -53.20 25.22
C GLY A 562 -44.45 -54.05 24.07
N LYS A 563 -44.41 -53.62 22.79
CA LYS A 563 -44.77 -54.46 21.63
C LYS A 563 -43.54 -54.70 20.77
N ARG A 564 -43.01 -55.93 20.85
CA ARG A 564 -41.95 -56.44 19.98
C ARG A 564 -42.51 -56.67 18.57
N VAL A 565 -42.22 -55.77 17.64
CA VAL A 565 -42.30 -56.09 16.21
C VAL A 565 -40.90 -56.56 15.78
N PRO A 566 -40.73 -57.78 15.23
CA PRO A 566 -39.42 -58.21 14.75
C PRO A 566 -38.96 -57.32 13.60
N LEU A 567 -37.82 -56.64 13.76
CA LEU A 567 -37.14 -55.96 12.67
C LEU A 567 -36.57 -57.01 11.70
N HIS A 568 -37.30 -57.31 10.63
CA HIS A 568 -36.81 -58.15 9.54
C HIS A 568 -35.77 -57.37 8.71
N LEU A 569 -34.52 -57.36 9.16
CA LEU A 569 -33.41 -56.77 8.43
C LEU A 569 -32.99 -57.69 7.27
N ARG A 570 -33.11 -57.20 6.03
CA ARG A 570 -32.63 -57.91 4.83
C ARG A 570 -31.12 -57.68 4.68
N ARG A 571 -30.31 -58.71 4.95
CA ARG A 571 -28.84 -58.67 4.81
C ARG A 571 -28.35 -58.78 3.36
N ARG A 572 -29.20 -59.23 2.44
CA ARG A 572 -28.91 -59.34 1.01
C ARG A 572 -30.14 -58.99 0.19
N LEU A 573 -29.96 -58.19 -0.85
CA LEU A 573 -31.01 -57.77 -1.76
C LEU A 573 -30.55 -58.02 -3.20
N ARG A 574 -31.36 -58.76 -3.98
CA ARG A 574 -31.15 -58.94 -5.43
C ARG A 574 -32.47 -58.58 -6.12
N LEU A 575 -32.41 -57.59 -7.00
CA LEU A 575 -33.56 -57.08 -7.75
C LEU A 575 -33.21 -57.11 -9.24
N ARG A 576 -34.10 -57.65 -10.07
CA ARG A 576 -34.02 -57.59 -11.53
C ARG A 576 -35.29 -56.91 -12.03
N PHE A 577 -35.14 -55.81 -12.75
CA PHE A 577 -36.26 -55.00 -13.24
C PHE A 577 -35.86 -54.30 -14.54
N THR A 578 -36.85 -54.00 -15.39
CA THR A 578 -36.65 -53.28 -16.66
C THR A 578 -37.03 -51.82 -16.48
N VAL A 579 -36.18 -50.90 -16.95
CA VAL A 579 -36.38 -49.45 -16.77
C VAL A 579 -36.99 -48.85 -18.03
N PRO A 580 -38.17 -48.19 -17.96
CA PRO A 580 -38.74 -47.48 -19.10
C PRO A 580 -37.84 -46.32 -19.58
N LYS A 581 -37.80 -46.10 -20.90
CA LYS A 581 -36.99 -45.04 -21.53
C LYS A 581 -37.30 -43.66 -20.90
N GLY A 582 -36.25 -42.95 -20.46
CA GLY A 582 -36.36 -41.62 -19.85
C GLY A 582 -36.59 -41.58 -18.33
N LYS A 583 -36.69 -42.73 -17.63
CA LYS A 583 -36.89 -42.79 -16.16
C LYS A 583 -35.64 -43.14 -15.35
N VAL A 584 -34.47 -43.23 -16.00
CA VAL A 584 -33.19 -43.60 -15.36
C VAL A 584 -32.80 -42.63 -14.22
N SER A 585 -33.08 -41.33 -14.35
CA SER A 585 -32.77 -40.34 -13.31
C SER A 585 -33.49 -40.60 -11.98
N GLY A 586 -34.68 -41.22 -12.02
CA GLY A 586 -35.42 -41.59 -10.81
C GLY A 586 -34.78 -42.73 -10.00
N LEU A 587 -33.87 -43.51 -10.60
CA LEU A 587 -33.18 -44.60 -9.92
C LEU A 587 -32.00 -44.12 -9.07
N MET A 588 -31.47 -42.92 -9.33
CA MET A 588 -30.33 -42.37 -8.56
C MET A 588 -30.65 -42.25 -7.07
N GLY A 589 -31.89 -41.89 -6.72
CA GLY A 589 -32.34 -41.84 -5.33
C GLY A 589 -32.36 -43.22 -4.65
N VAL A 590 -32.79 -44.27 -5.39
CA VAL A 590 -32.80 -45.65 -4.88
C VAL A 590 -31.38 -46.20 -4.75
N MET A 591 -30.50 -45.90 -5.72
CA MET A 591 -29.09 -46.32 -5.69
C MET A 591 -28.34 -45.68 -4.52
N ASN A 592 -28.54 -44.38 -4.25
CA ASN A 592 -27.94 -43.70 -3.09
C ASN A 592 -28.43 -44.29 -1.75
N LEU A 593 -29.72 -44.63 -1.65
CA LEU A 593 -30.26 -45.31 -0.47
C LEU A 593 -29.60 -46.68 -0.25
N LEU A 594 -29.40 -47.45 -1.31
CA LEU A 594 -28.73 -48.75 -1.24
C LEU A 594 -27.24 -48.61 -0.88
N GLN A 595 -26.53 -47.62 -1.41
CA GLN A 595 -25.13 -47.34 -1.04
C GLN A 595 -24.97 -46.95 0.43
N HIS A 596 -25.93 -46.22 1.01
CA HIS A 596 -25.89 -45.87 2.44
C HIS A 596 -26.18 -47.08 3.35
N LYS A 597 -26.88 -48.11 2.86
CA LYS A 597 -27.28 -49.28 3.67
C LYS A 597 -26.46 -50.54 3.41
N PHE A 598 -25.76 -50.64 2.28
CA PHE A 598 -24.96 -51.80 1.88
C PHE A 598 -23.57 -51.37 1.41
N ASN A 599 -22.53 -52.05 1.91
CA ASN A 599 -21.13 -51.74 1.59
C ASN A 599 -20.68 -52.12 0.17
N ARG A 600 -21.47 -52.96 -0.52
CA ARG A 600 -21.19 -53.40 -1.90
C ARG A 600 -22.48 -53.37 -2.72
N LEU A 601 -22.42 -52.68 -3.85
CA LEU A 601 -23.51 -52.58 -4.83
C LEU A 601 -22.95 -52.97 -6.20
N ASP A 602 -23.33 -54.15 -6.69
CA ASP A 602 -22.99 -54.59 -8.05
C ASP A 602 -24.15 -54.20 -9.00
N VAL A 603 -23.88 -53.40 -10.03
CA VAL A 603 -24.88 -52.94 -11.01
C VAL A 603 -24.57 -53.57 -12.36
N VAL A 604 -25.56 -54.26 -12.94
CA VAL A 604 -25.46 -54.82 -14.30
C VAL A 604 -26.31 -53.97 -15.23
N LEU A 605 -25.67 -53.34 -16.20
CA LEU A 605 -26.33 -52.56 -17.25
C LEU A 605 -26.46 -53.43 -18.49
N ALA A 606 -27.68 -53.78 -18.87
CA ALA A 606 -27.99 -54.46 -20.11
C ALA A 606 -28.83 -53.52 -20.99
N ALA A 607 -28.37 -53.26 -22.21
CA ALA A 607 -29.10 -52.52 -23.23
C ALA A 607 -29.36 -53.47 -24.40
N GLU A 608 -30.64 -53.74 -24.68
CA GLU A 608 -31.11 -54.61 -25.76
C GLU A 608 -31.96 -53.76 -26.73
N GLU A 609 -32.08 -54.19 -28.00
CA GLU A 609 -32.88 -53.50 -29.03
C GLU A 609 -32.43 -52.06 -29.37
N GLY A 610 -31.13 -51.85 -29.62
CA GLY A 610 -30.56 -50.60 -30.11
C GLY A 610 -29.16 -50.78 -30.71
N GLU A 611 -28.60 -49.73 -31.31
CA GLU A 611 -27.24 -49.71 -31.86
C GLU A 611 -26.47 -48.47 -31.36
N ILE A 612 -25.18 -48.64 -31.08
CA ILE A 612 -24.25 -47.55 -30.75
C ILE A 612 -22.98 -47.75 -31.58
N SER A 613 -22.38 -46.65 -32.05
CA SER A 613 -21.11 -46.74 -32.75
C SER A 613 -19.97 -47.07 -31.78
N GLU A 614 -18.99 -47.87 -32.21
CA GLU A 614 -17.79 -48.18 -31.41
C GLU A 614 -17.07 -46.92 -30.92
N GLN A 615 -17.06 -45.88 -31.76
CA GLN A 615 -16.44 -44.61 -31.42
C GLN A 615 -17.19 -43.85 -30.32
N ASP A 616 -18.54 -43.84 -30.36
CA ASP A 616 -19.33 -43.25 -29.28
C ASP A 616 -19.23 -44.06 -27.98
N TYR A 617 -19.06 -45.38 -28.05
CA TYR A 617 -18.86 -46.21 -26.87
C TYR A 617 -17.53 -45.90 -26.18
N GLU A 618 -16.42 -45.83 -26.93
CA GLU A 618 -15.11 -45.47 -26.38
C GLU A 618 -15.07 -44.02 -25.86
N ASP A 619 -15.52 -43.06 -26.66
CA ASP A 619 -15.37 -41.63 -26.35
C ASP A 619 -16.40 -41.13 -25.33
N LYS A 620 -17.62 -41.66 -25.31
CA LYS A 620 -18.67 -41.15 -24.41
C LYS A 620 -18.94 -42.07 -23.23
N ILE A 621 -18.94 -43.39 -23.43
CA ILE A 621 -19.29 -44.33 -22.36
C ILE A 621 -18.06 -44.68 -21.52
N LYS A 622 -16.99 -45.22 -22.13
CA LYS A 622 -15.77 -45.58 -21.41
C LYS A 622 -15.07 -44.36 -20.80
N GLN A 623 -15.03 -43.23 -21.51
CA GLN A 623 -14.47 -41.99 -20.94
C GLN A 623 -15.27 -41.49 -19.73
N ALA A 624 -16.61 -41.58 -19.75
CA ALA A 624 -17.45 -41.19 -18.61
C ALA A 624 -17.23 -42.11 -17.39
N PHE A 625 -17.13 -43.43 -17.59
CA PHE A 625 -16.81 -44.35 -16.49
C PHE A 625 -15.42 -44.09 -15.89
N ARG A 626 -14.42 -43.78 -16.71
CA ARG A 626 -13.07 -43.38 -16.24
C ARG A 626 -13.10 -42.09 -15.43
N GLN A 627 -13.84 -41.06 -15.88
CA GLN A 627 -13.98 -39.80 -15.15
C GLN A 627 -14.68 -39.97 -13.79
N LEU A 628 -15.59 -40.93 -13.70
CA LEU A 628 -16.30 -41.29 -12.47
C LEU A 628 -15.51 -42.26 -11.58
N GLY A 629 -14.33 -42.73 -12.01
CA GLY A 629 -13.49 -43.66 -11.25
C GLY A 629 -14.08 -45.06 -11.11
N ILE A 630 -14.93 -45.49 -12.04
CA ILE A 630 -15.61 -46.79 -12.03
C ILE A 630 -14.91 -47.73 -13.01
N GLU A 631 -14.43 -48.87 -12.54
CA GLU A 631 -13.84 -49.92 -13.38
C GLU A 631 -14.94 -50.86 -13.91
N VAL A 632 -14.93 -51.10 -15.22
CA VAL A 632 -15.81 -52.10 -15.86
C VAL A 632 -15.17 -53.47 -15.65
N VAL A 633 -15.84 -54.33 -14.88
CA VAL A 633 -15.28 -55.62 -14.41
C VAL A 633 -15.50 -56.75 -15.43
N GLU A 634 -16.55 -56.66 -16.26
CA GLU A 634 -16.93 -57.66 -17.27
C GLU A 634 -17.69 -56.92 -18.40
N GLU A 635 -17.32 -57.16 -19.67
CA GLU A 635 -17.98 -56.62 -20.88
C GLU A 635 -18.77 -57.71 -21.60
#